data_AF-A0A0K1PAX0-F1
#
_entry.id   AF-A0A0K1PAX0-F1
#
_cell.length_a   1.000
_cell.length_b   1.000
_cell.length_c   1.000
_cell.angle_alpha   90.00
_cell.angle_beta   90.00
_cell.angle_gamma   90.00
#
_symmetry.space_group_name_H-M   'P 1'
#
loop_
_entity.id
_entity.type
_entity.pdbx_description
1 polymer ?
#
loop_
_entity_poly.entity_id
_entity_poly.type
_entity_poly.pdbx_seq_one_letter_code
_entity_poly.pdbx_strand_id
1 'polypeptide(L)'
;MPGAPPPSNVRQRALRLVAAAFVLLAGFPAAAASHPSLLFDRSEISTIRARLDGPLRPIRTALEAGIHYPYAGGNFPVTPDRNWIYFSDRRAIPDSMVAFAFGTIGLDPASSIAGEARTLAKNYLVGICNYPDWIFPETQDGPDPDLNSAHFLFGVSLAYDWLYDSLSESERQRCRDRVAVEGEKVYQAMRRNVWWMPEHLQNHNWINTSSLGMAALAFDGELSFSTQRWLDAAKENLDKVKYVIDLIEGGGWHEGTGYLHYGLDSLIPFSHALSRLRGGPDYADTRIVRDYPAMRRFMMPPAAAHRREYVLWGDFSGFENDNTLLPLFYAGRKYRDGQAMWYAQRFISGATNGRYDFSGWPPSQRGFLLSVLFYDETVAPTAPPAGGAAWNLDYYSKDLSLWESRSGWEDGGAMLTLKTGVYGGRGNWDRLRNDGWPGGYINFGHDHADDMGVHFFADGEWLTTRVPGYWIGRANGAPEANRTKYANSLLVDGQGQLGEGVRDCWMGSCTWFWDRVSSINLRGSTAHYSFAIGAGSKLYPSSMGLTAFGRSVLFLDRRIPVVRDVVRARSNKRFEIVYHAMDGASRDGSWIRLNGKNDRVLGVNVVSPAAFEVRTESQSLVHLDKFDSDGSMTAAMIRPATDTSDTVFLTALVPQRGSNWASGRPRIAAIDPSDPGRGLSLTGLEAGAQLDAVFNEDPGQTSAAAGLSVKGMAGVRKTVNGQVARVMLASGTSLSLDGTPWIEVAGDDPATVEAERNGYILDVTGDERPMRLYAPGATVVRLNGEPVSFSRNGDHVRILSGDTGGGAGGSGGNSGTGGNGGSGGSGGAGGAGGGAGCSAGGAGGNTGGEGGSGIDPGAGGDTGTDPGAGGDTGTDPGAGGDTGTDPGAGGDTGTDPGAGGDTGTDPGAGGDTGTDPGAGGDTGTDPGAGGDTGTDPGAGGDTGTDPGAGGHGGTDHGSGGNDGTDPGTGGAGGSIDGGGGTIDGGTGGQNPGPGDGGTTDHDGKGKKRRFGCDATAASQASPFAFAILALGIRNRRKPSQNA
;
A
#
# COMPACT_ATOMS: atom_id res chain seq x y z
N MET A 1 -83.09 44.43 33.21
CA MET A 1 -82.11 45.34 33.86
C MET A 1 -82.33 45.28 35.37
N PRO A 2 -81.34 45.61 36.22
CA PRO A 2 -79.90 45.78 35.97
C PRO A 2 -79.04 44.79 36.80
N GLY A 3 -77.72 44.94 36.78
CA GLY A 3 -76.79 44.30 37.73
C GLY A 3 -75.87 43.25 37.12
N ALA A 4 -74.55 43.51 37.13
CA ALA A 4 -73.53 42.57 36.66
C ALA A 4 -72.63 42.10 37.83
N PRO A 5 -72.26 40.81 37.91
CA PRO A 5 -71.28 40.30 38.87
C PRO A 5 -69.82 40.50 38.37
N PRO A 6 -68.82 40.49 39.27
CA PRO A 6 -67.43 40.79 38.93
C PRO A 6 -66.67 39.61 38.28
N PRO A 7 -65.57 39.88 37.55
CA PRO A 7 -64.79 38.85 36.85
C PRO A 7 -63.94 38.03 37.83
N SER A 8 -64.26 36.73 37.99
CA SER A 8 -63.52 35.82 38.88
C SER A 8 -62.84 34.65 38.15
N ASN A 9 -61.57 34.44 38.49
CA ASN A 9 -60.87 33.15 38.55
C ASN A 9 -60.60 32.32 37.28
N VAL A 10 -60.84 32.82 36.07
CA VAL A 10 -60.37 32.13 34.83
C VAL A 10 -58.83 32.16 34.73
N ARG A 11 -58.19 33.34 34.84
CA ARG A 11 -56.71 33.47 34.69
C ARG A 11 -55.92 32.70 35.76
N GLN A 12 -56.39 32.62 37.01
CA GLN A 12 -55.69 31.86 38.06
C GLN A 12 -55.82 30.34 37.90
N ARG A 13 -56.92 29.83 37.34
CA ARG A 13 -57.03 28.39 37.01
C ARG A 13 -56.13 28.01 35.83
N ALA A 14 -56.06 28.87 34.80
CA ALA A 14 -55.13 28.68 33.68
C ALA A 14 -53.66 28.65 34.17
N LEU A 15 -53.24 29.62 34.99
CA LEU A 15 -51.87 29.65 35.52
C LEU A 15 -51.52 28.43 36.39
N ARG A 16 -52.48 27.91 37.18
CA ARG A 16 -52.24 26.71 38.00
C ARG A 16 -52.19 25.41 37.19
N LEU A 17 -52.95 25.29 36.10
CA LEU A 17 -52.84 24.17 35.16
C LEU A 17 -51.52 24.20 34.37
N VAL A 18 -51.08 25.38 33.91
CA VAL A 18 -49.77 25.54 33.26
C VAL A 18 -48.62 25.26 34.26
N ALA A 19 -48.70 25.77 35.49
CA ALA A 19 -47.70 25.48 36.51
C ALA A 19 -47.65 23.97 36.89
N ALA A 20 -48.80 23.30 37.00
CA ALA A 20 -48.84 21.86 37.25
C ALA A 20 -48.26 21.05 36.09
N ALA A 21 -48.50 21.46 34.83
CA ALA A 21 -47.89 20.83 33.66
C ALA A 21 -46.36 21.04 33.61
N PHE A 22 -45.87 22.23 33.97
CA PHE A 22 -44.42 22.50 34.05
C PHE A 22 -43.73 21.74 35.20
N VAL A 23 -44.40 21.50 36.32
CA VAL A 23 -43.86 20.71 37.45
C VAL A 23 -43.90 19.19 37.18
N LEU A 24 -44.75 18.72 36.26
CA LEU A 24 -44.78 17.32 35.79
C LEU A 24 -43.92 17.06 34.53
N LEU A 25 -43.24 18.08 34.00
CA LEU A 25 -42.20 17.95 32.97
C LEU A 25 -40.77 18.08 33.53
N ALA A 26 -40.63 18.31 34.84
CA ALA A 26 -39.35 18.23 35.53
C ALA A 26 -39.17 16.82 36.14
N GLY A 27 -38.20 16.05 35.63
CA GLY A 27 -37.78 14.82 36.30
C GLY A 27 -38.52 13.53 35.92
N PHE A 28 -38.85 13.34 34.64
CA PHE A 28 -38.40 12.05 34.09
C PHE A 28 -36.87 12.11 34.04
N PRO A 29 -36.13 11.18 34.66
CA PRO A 29 -34.73 11.04 34.29
C PRO A 29 -34.70 10.70 32.81
N ALA A 30 -33.86 11.38 32.02
CA ALA A 30 -33.40 10.78 30.78
C ALA A 30 -32.82 9.42 31.17
N ALA A 31 -33.33 8.34 30.58
CA ALA A 31 -32.87 7.00 30.91
C ALA A 31 -31.36 6.99 30.65
N ALA A 32 -30.57 6.86 31.72
CA ALA A 32 -29.13 7.09 31.67
C ALA A 32 -28.53 6.27 30.53
N ALA A 33 -27.79 6.93 29.64
CA ALA A 33 -27.32 6.32 28.41
C ALA A 33 -26.63 4.99 28.73
N SER A 34 -27.01 3.93 28.02
CA SER A 34 -26.68 2.56 28.39
C SER A 34 -25.26 2.20 27.95
N HIS A 35 -24.27 2.83 28.58
CA HIS A 35 -22.86 2.65 28.31
C HIS A 35 -22.37 1.23 28.64
N PRO A 36 -21.34 0.69 27.95
CA PRO A 36 -20.88 1.11 26.64
C PRO A 36 -21.98 0.94 25.58
N SER A 37 -21.97 1.82 24.58
CA SER A 37 -23.01 1.91 23.55
C SER A 37 -22.49 2.29 22.16
N LEU A 38 -21.34 2.97 22.07
CA LEU A 38 -20.86 3.60 20.83
C LEU A 38 -20.61 2.59 19.71
N LEU A 39 -19.80 1.58 19.98
CA LEU A 39 -19.38 0.59 18.99
C LEU A 39 -20.01 -0.79 19.25
N PHE A 40 -20.42 -1.06 20.49
CA PHE A 40 -21.02 -2.30 20.95
C PHE A 40 -21.79 -2.04 22.25
N ASP A 41 -22.64 -2.97 22.67
CA ASP A 41 -23.26 -2.96 24.00
C ASP A 41 -22.75 -4.08 24.92
N ARG A 42 -23.22 -4.09 26.17
CA ARG A 42 -22.79 -5.05 27.21
C ARG A 42 -22.97 -6.53 26.82
N SER A 43 -23.91 -6.87 25.95
CA SER A 43 -24.14 -8.24 25.51
C SER A 43 -23.06 -8.76 24.55
N GLU A 44 -22.35 -7.86 23.84
CA GLU A 44 -21.30 -8.21 22.89
C GLU A 44 -19.93 -8.45 23.58
N ILE A 45 -19.78 -8.05 24.85
CA ILE A 45 -18.51 -8.13 25.61
C ILE A 45 -18.01 -9.58 25.74
N SER A 46 -18.89 -10.56 25.95
CA SER A 46 -18.52 -11.98 25.99
C SER A 46 -17.98 -12.48 24.65
N THR A 47 -18.54 -11.98 23.53
CA THR A 47 -18.09 -12.33 22.17
C THR A 47 -16.73 -11.69 21.87
N ILE A 48 -16.52 -10.43 22.29
CA ILE A 48 -15.22 -9.74 22.18
C ILE A 48 -14.12 -10.53 22.91
N ARG A 49 -14.40 -11.00 24.14
CA ARG A 49 -13.47 -11.87 24.90
C ARG A 49 -13.21 -13.19 24.20
N ALA A 50 -14.25 -13.93 23.79
CA ALA A 50 -14.10 -15.20 23.11
C ALA A 50 -13.26 -15.12 21.81
N ARG A 51 -13.37 -14.00 21.06
CA ARG A 51 -12.52 -13.71 19.90
C ARG A 51 -11.06 -13.51 20.28
N LEU A 52 -10.80 -12.74 21.34
CA LEU A 52 -9.46 -12.47 21.88
C LEU A 52 -8.82 -13.73 22.47
N ASP A 53 -9.56 -14.57 23.18
CA ASP A 53 -9.03 -15.80 23.78
C ASP A 53 -8.72 -16.87 22.71
N GLY A 54 -9.52 -16.88 21.62
CA GLY A 54 -9.39 -17.78 20.46
C GLY A 54 -8.68 -17.17 19.24
N PRO A 55 -9.37 -16.89 18.11
CA PRO A 55 -8.74 -16.59 16.82
C PRO A 55 -7.90 -15.30 16.78
N LEU A 56 -8.12 -14.36 17.71
CA LEU A 56 -7.39 -13.09 17.80
C LEU A 56 -6.38 -13.06 18.96
N ARG A 57 -5.98 -14.24 19.47
CA ARG A 57 -5.01 -14.39 20.57
C ARG A 57 -3.71 -13.59 20.40
N PRO A 58 -3.10 -13.42 19.20
CA PRO A 58 -1.93 -12.55 19.05
C PRO A 58 -2.20 -11.08 19.40
N ILE A 59 -3.41 -10.57 19.12
CA ILE A 59 -3.83 -9.21 19.51
C ILE A 59 -4.03 -9.14 21.03
N ARG A 60 -4.61 -10.19 21.64
CA ARG A 60 -4.74 -10.32 23.10
C ARG A 60 -3.38 -10.31 23.81
N THR A 61 -2.39 -11.03 23.29
CA THR A 61 -1.02 -11.05 23.83
C THR A 61 -0.32 -9.69 23.70
N ALA A 62 -0.49 -8.99 22.58
CA ALA A 62 0.01 -7.63 22.40
C ALA A 62 -0.63 -6.65 23.41
N LEU A 63 -1.95 -6.70 23.56
CA LEU A 63 -2.72 -5.92 24.53
C LEU A 63 -2.23 -6.14 25.97
N GLU A 64 -2.06 -7.41 26.38
CA GLU A 64 -1.51 -7.75 27.69
C GLU A 64 -0.08 -7.21 27.88
N ALA A 65 0.80 -7.38 26.90
CA ALA A 65 2.15 -6.83 26.96
C ALA A 65 2.15 -5.29 27.11
N GLY A 66 1.27 -4.59 26.37
CA GLY A 66 1.12 -3.13 26.43
C GLY A 66 0.54 -2.61 27.75
N ILE A 67 -0.42 -3.33 28.35
CA ILE A 67 -0.98 -3.00 29.67
C ILE A 67 0.06 -3.22 30.78
N HIS A 68 0.90 -4.24 30.66
CA HIS A 68 1.90 -4.57 31.68
C HIS A 68 3.20 -3.75 31.55
N TYR A 69 3.51 -3.21 30.37
CA TYR A 69 4.72 -2.40 30.12
C TYR A 69 4.99 -1.26 31.13
N PRO A 70 3.98 -0.51 31.64
CA PRO A 70 4.17 0.52 32.67
C PRO A 70 4.42 -0.02 34.09
N TYR A 71 4.20 -1.31 34.32
CA TYR A 71 4.41 -1.98 35.60
C TYR A 71 5.68 -2.85 35.62
N ALA A 72 6.13 -3.33 34.45
CA ALA A 72 7.30 -4.20 34.28
C ALA A 72 8.67 -3.52 34.46
N GLY A 73 8.75 -2.43 35.22
CA GLY A 73 9.99 -1.65 35.44
C GLY A 73 10.43 -0.78 34.25
N GLY A 74 9.66 -0.73 33.17
CA GLY A 74 9.85 0.23 32.08
C GLY A 74 9.58 1.66 32.54
N ASN A 75 10.28 2.64 31.95
CA ASN A 75 10.09 4.06 32.28
C ASN A 75 8.78 4.66 31.72
N PHE A 76 7.73 3.87 31.47
CA PHE A 76 6.46 4.34 30.91
C PHE A 76 5.58 4.90 32.04
N PRO A 77 5.03 6.12 31.90
CA PRO A 77 4.35 6.77 33.02
C PRO A 77 2.94 6.21 33.23
N VAL A 78 2.63 5.77 34.45
CA VAL A 78 1.32 5.23 34.87
C VAL A 78 0.20 6.28 34.97
N THR A 79 0.54 7.54 34.72
CA THR A 79 -0.31 8.71 34.53
C THR A 79 0.17 9.46 33.28
N PRO A 80 -0.68 10.25 32.60
CA PRO A 80 -0.28 10.86 31.33
C PRO A 80 0.65 12.06 31.57
N ASP A 81 1.93 11.95 31.19
CA ASP A 81 2.93 13.01 31.32
C ASP A 81 3.42 13.54 29.96
N ARG A 82 3.11 14.80 29.63
CA ARG A 82 3.59 15.48 28.42
C ARG A 82 5.10 15.67 28.34
N ASN A 83 5.84 15.53 29.43
CA ASN A 83 7.30 15.67 29.45
C ASN A 83 8.03 14.36 29.14
N TRP A 84 7.29 13.25 29.04
CA TRP A 84 7.87 11.95 28.73
C TRP A 84 8.35 11.85 27.29
N ILE A 85 9.54 11.30 27.09
CA ILE A 85 10.33 11.44 25.85
C ILE A 85 9.63 10.89 24.60
N TYR A 86 8.90 9.78 24.73
CA TYR A 86 8.16 9.16 23.61
C TYR A 86 6.78 9.79 23.37
N PHE A 87 6.29 10.65 24.27
CA PHE A 87 5.12 11.50 24.02
C PHE A 87 5.50 12.87 23.44
N SER A 88 6.65 12.93 22.75
CA SER A 88 7.00 14.01 21.82
C SER A 88 6.03 14.08 20.65
N ASP A 89 5.46 12.95 20.22
CA ASP A 89 4.16 12.92 19.55
C ASP A 89 3.05 12.92 20.61
N ARG A 90 2.13 13.89 20.55
CA ARG A 90 1.07 14.02 21.55
C ARG A 90 -0.06 13.01 21.35
N ARG A 91 -0.25 12.50 20.13
CA ARG A 91 -1.31 11.53 19.75
C ARG A 91 -1.17 10.21 20.50
N ALA A 92 0.08 9.83 20.81
CA ALA A 92 0.40 8.64 21.60
C ALA A 92 -0.22 8.63 23.01
N ILE A 93 -0.54 9.80 23.59
CA ILE A 93 -1.14 9.91 24.94
C ILE A 93 -2.58 9.32 24.98
N PRO A 94 -3.56 9.81 24.18
CA PRO A 94 -4.89 9.20 24.12
C PRO A 94 -4.89 7.83 23.44
N ASP A 95 -3.99 7.53 22.51
CA ASP A 95 -3.95 6.21 21.87
C ASP A 95 -3.54 5.12 22.87
N SER A 96 -2.58 5.40 23.76
CA SER A 96 -2.27 4.54 24.92
C SER A 96 -3.50 4.31 25.81
N MET A 97 -4.27 5.37 26.07
CA MET A 97 -5.50 5.29 26.86
C MET A 97 -6.55 4.40 26.20
N VAL A 98 -6.69 4.42 24.86
CA VAL A 98 -7.61 3.52 24.14
C VAL A 98 -7.21 2.07 24.35
N ALA A 99 -5.92 1.73 24.29
CA ALA A 99 -5.45 0.38 24.59
C ALA A 99 -5.77 -0.05 26.04
N PHE A 100 -5.45 0.80 27.02
CA PHE A 100 -5.76 0.51 28.43
C PHE A 100 -7.27 0.38 28.68
N ALA A 101 -8.09 1.26 28.09
CA ALA A 101 -9.55 1.23 28.24
C ALA A 101 -10.15 -0.01 27.58
N PHE A 102 -9.67 -0.40 26.40
CA PHE A 102 -10.07 -1.65 25.73
C PHE A 102 -9.73 -2.88 26.59
N GLY A 103 -8.57 -2.87 27.26
CA GLY A 103 -8.17 -3.90 28.23
C GLY A 103 -9.17 -4.14 29.35
N THR A 104 -9.91 -3.12 29.78
CA THR A 104 -10.95 -3.27 30.83
C THR A 104 -12.17 -4.07 30.37
N ILE A 105 -12.37 -4.18 29.05
CA ILE A 105 -13.48 -4.88 28.40
C ILE A 105 -13.01 -6.22 27.86
N GLY A 106 -11.93 -6.24 27.07
CA GLY A 106 -11.44 -7.40 26.31
C GLY A 106 -10.74 -8.47 27.15
N LEU A 107 -10.41 -8.19 28.41
CA LEU A 107 -9.79 -9.16 29.32
C LEU A 107 -10.78 -9.60 30.42
N ASP A 108 -10.49 -10.71 31.10
CA ASP A 108 -11.25 -11.18 32.27
C ASP A 108 -11.17 -10.14 33.41
N PRO A 109 -12.31 -9.59 33.89
CA PRO A 109 -12.33 -8.60 34.97
C PRO A 109 -11.67 -9.06 36.27
N ALA A 110 -11.61 -10.37 36.53
CA ALA A 110 -10.99 -10.97 37.71
C ALA A 110 -9.46 -11.08 37.63
N SER A 111 -8.88 -10.93 36.43
CA SER A 111 -7.43 -10.96 36.25
C SER A 111 -6.73 -9.72 36.84
N SER A 112 -5.49 -9.90 37.32
CA SER A 112 -4.65 -8.79 37.80
C SER A 112 -4.43 -7.73 36.71
N ILE A 113 -4.22 -8.18 35.47
CA ILE A 113 -3.96 -7.35 34.31
C ILE A 113 -5.17 -6.52 33.87
N ALA A 114 -6.40 -6.99 34.07
CA ALA A 114 -7.58 -6.14 33.94
C ALA A 114 -7.67 -5.08 35.06
N GLY A 115 -7.07 -5.34 36.23
CA GLY A 115 -6.88 -4.35 37.30
C GLY A 115 -5.85 -3.28 36.94
N GLU A 116 -4.71 -3.67 36.37
CA GLU A 116 -3.70 -2.79 35.78
C GLU A 116 -4.34 -1.92 34.69
N ALA A 117 -5.05 -2.52 33.73
CA ALA A 117 -5.77 -1.83 32.67
C ALA A 117 -6.77 -0.79 33.20
N ARG A 118 -7.62 -1.15 34.18
CA ARG A 118 -8.59 -0.22 34.81
C ARG A 118 -7.88 0.96 35.49
N THR A 119 -6.74 0.71 36.11
CA THR A 119 -5.95 1.75 36.80
C THR A 119 -5.34 2.72 35.79
N LEU A 120 -4.64 2.21 34.78
CA LEU A 120 -4.03 3.02 33.72
C LEU A 120 -5.08 3.81 32.93
N ALA A 121 -6.15 3.16 32.47
CA ALA A 121 -7.19 3.79 31.67
C ALA A 121 -7.88 4.94 32.42
N LYS A 122 -8.17 4.76 33.71
CA LYS A 122 -8.77 5.79 34.56
C LYS A 122 -7.78 6.94 34.85
N ASN A 123 -6.52 6.62 35.16
CA ASN A 123 -5.46 7.63 35.34
C ASN A 123 -5.27 8.48 34.08
N TYR A 124 -5.25 7.85 32.91
CA TYR A 124 -5.10 8.53 31.62
C TYR A 124 -6.32 9.39 31.29
N LEU A 125 -7.54 8.86 31.39
CA LEU A 125 -8.76 9.62 31.09
C LEU A 125 -8.90 10.86 32.00
N VAL A 126 -8.77 10.68 33.31
CA VAL A 126 -8.92 11.77 34.27
C VAL A 126 -7.74 12.77 34.17
N GLY A 127 -6.53 12.32 33.82
CA GLY A 127 -5.37 13.17 33.57
C GLY A 127 -5.49 13.99 32.27
N ILE A 128 -5.92 13.37 31.17
CA ILE A 128 -6.16 14.02 29.88
C ILE A 128 -7.28 15.07 29.98
N CYS A 129 -8.37 14.76 30.69
CA CYS A 129 -9.43 15.73 30.94
C CYS A 129 -9.01 16.89 31.86
N ASN A 130 -7.93 16.73 32.65
CA ASN A 130 -7.30 17.79 33.45
C ASN A 130 -6.32 18.70 32.68
N TYR A 131 -5.85 18.31 31.49
CA TYR A 131 -4.95 19.15 30.71
C TYR A 131 -5.60 20.51 30.40
N PRO A 132 -4.84 21.63 30.38
CA PRO A 132 -5.42 22.97 30.19
C PRO A 132 -5.95 23.19 28.76
N ASP A 133 -5.37 22.49 27.78
CA ASP A 133 -5.71 22.53 26.36
C ASP A 133 -5.33 21.18 25.70
N TRP A 134 -5.92 20.86 24.55
CA TRP A 134 -5.54 19.72 23.68
C TRP A 134 -4.95 20.19 22.33
N ILE A 135 -4.85 21.50 22.11
CA ILE A 135 -3.97 22.13 21.12
C ILE A 135 -2.56 22.20 21.74
N PHE A 136 -1.55 21.75 20.99
CA PHE A 136 -0.16 21.73 21.43
C PHE A 136 0.73 22.39 20.38
N PRO A 137 0.82 23.73 20.36
CA PRO A 137 1.48 24.50 19.28
C PRO A 137 2.95 24.15 19.04
N GLU A 138 3.61 23.49 19.99
CA GLU A 138 4.96 22.96 19.84
C GLU A 138 5.06 21.71 18.94
N THR A 139 3.92 21.10 18.59
CA THR A 139 3.80 19.73 18.05
C THR A 139 2.60 19.56 17.09
N GLN A 140 2.25 20.59 16.30
CA GLN A 140 1.18 20.50 15.28
C GLN A 140 1.33 21.51 14.14
N ASP A 141 0.64 21.25 13.02
CA ASP A 141 0.67 22.06 11.80
C ASP A 141 -0.26 23.29 11.88
N GLY A 142 0.22 24.31 12.60
CA GLY A 142 -0.40 25.62 12.70
C GLY A 142 -1.21 25.86 13.98
N PRO A 143 -1.87 27.03 14.10
CA PRO A 143 -2.50 27.48 15.34
C PRO A 143 -3.91 26.89 15.59
N ASP A 144 -4.46 26.19 14.61
CA ASP A 144 -5.83 25.68 14.64
C ASP A 144 -5.91 24.22 15.13
N PRO A 145 -7.07 23.77 15.65
CA PRO A 145 -7.30 22.37 15.99
C PRO A 145 -7.03 21.43 14.81
N ASP A 146 -6.32 20.34 15.10
CA ASP A 146 -5.92 19.33 14.13
C ASP A 146 -5.74 17.96 14.82
N LEU A 147 -5.01 17.01 14.22
CA LEU A 147 -4.79 15.62 14.65
C LEU A 147 -4.63 15.41 16.16
N ASN A 148 -3.90 16.30 16.87
CA ASN A 148 -3.80 16.24 18.33
C ASN A 148 -5.19 16.33 19.00
N SER A 149 -5.95 17.39 18.70
CA SER A 149 -7.32 17.56 19.20
C SER A 149 -8.24 16.43 18.74
N ALA A 150 -8.04 15.90 17.53
CA ALA A 150 -8.82 14.79 16.99
C ALA A 150 -8.58 13.47 17.76
N HIS A 151 -7.32 13.05 17.94
CA HIS A 151 -6.98 11.85 18.72
C HIS A 151 -7.47 11.94 20.16
N PHE A 152 -7.32 13.12 20.79
CA PHE A 152 -7.81 13.33 22.15
C PHE A 152 -9.34 13.23 22.23
N LEU A 153 -10.09 13.87 21.31
CA LEU A 153 -11.56 13.74 21.24
C LEU A 153 -12.00 12.29 21.01
N PHE A 154 -11.38 11.58 20.06
CA PHE A 154 -11.73 10.20 19.74
C PHE A 154 -11.45 9.26 20.92
N GLY A 155 -10.23 9.32 21.47
CA GLY A 155 -9.82 8.47 22.58
C GLY A 155 -10.63 8.72 23.85
N VAL A 156 -10.87 9.99 24.20
CA VAL A 156 -11.71 10.34 25.36
C VAL A 156 -13.15 9.89 25.16
N SER A 157 -13.71 9.98 23.95
CA SER A 157 -15.07 9.51 23.66
C SER A 157 -15.24 8.01 23.89
N LEU A 158 -14.30 7.19 23.39
CA LEU A 158 -14.32 5.75 23.62
C LEU A 158 -14.06 5.40 25.08
N ALA A 159 -13.03 5.96 25.71
CA ALA A 159 -12.71 5.69 27.10
C ALA A 159 -13.83 6.14 28.06
N TYR A 160 -14.57 7.20 27.73
CA TYR A 160 -15.72 7.66 28.51
C TYR A 160 -16.90 6.67 28.44
N ASP A 161 -17.29 6.23 27.24
CA ASP A 161 -18.34 5.22 27.02
C ASP A 161 -17.96 3.86 27.64
N TRP A 162 -16.69 3.48 27.58
CA TRP A 162 -16.21 2.19 28.09
C TRP A 162 -16.00 2.15 29.61
N LEU A 163 -15.55 3.26 30.22
CA LEU A 163 -15.30 3.34 31.66
C LEU A 163 -16.46 3.96 32.45
N TYR A 164 -17.57 4.32 31.82
CA TYR A 164 -18.62 5.18 32.39
C TYR A 164 -19.02 4.85 33.83
N ASP A 165 -19.32 3.58 34.13
CA ASP A 165 -19.69 3.09 35.47
C ASP A 165 -18.54 3.16 36.50
N SER A 166 -17.29 3.03 36.03
CA SER A 166 -16.07 3.05 36.85
C SER A 166 -15.60 4.47 37.20
N LEU A 167 -16.23 5.48 36.60
CA LEU A 167 -16.02 6.89 36.91
C LEU A 167 -16.98 7.36 38.02
N SER A 168 -16.49 8.21 38.91
CA SER A 168 -17.34 9.02 39.78
C SER A 168 -17.96 10.18 38.99
N GLU A 169 -19.01 10.78 39.53
CA GLU A 169 -19.72 11.87 38.85
C GLU A 169 -18.84 13.12 38.63
N SER A 170 -17.89 13.39 39.53
CA SER A 170 -16.91 14.46 39.38
C SER A 170 -15.85 14.16 38.30
N GLU A 171 -15.52 12.89 38.07
CA GLU A 171 -14.64 12.47 36.97
C GLU A 171 -15.38 12.52 35.63
N ARG A 172 -16.65 12.10 35.58
CA ARG A 172 -17.51 12.30 34.41
C ARG A 172 -17.66 13.77 34.06
N GLN A 173 -18.01 14.62 35.03
CA GLN A 173 -18.18 16.06 34.81
C GLN A 173 -16.91 16.71 34.25
N ARG A 174 -15.72 16.37 34.79
CA ARG A 174 -14.44 16.88 34.31
C ARG A 174 -14.21 16.60 32.82
N CYS A 175 -14.57 15.40 32.34
CA CYS A 175 -14.44 15.07 30.93
C CYS A 175 -15.52 15.74 30.06
N ARG A 176 -16.75 15.89 30.56
CA ARG A 176 -17.78 16.72 29.89
C ARG A 176 -17.32 18.17 29.72
N ASP A 177 -16.79 18.78 30.79
CA ASP A 177 -16.30 20.16 30.78
C ASP A 177 -15.17 20.36 29.75
N ARG A 178 -14.22 19.41 29.68
CA ARG A 178 -13.13 19.46 28.70
C ARG A 178 -13.63 19.23 27.26
N VAL A 179 -14.43 18.20 27.01
CA VAL A 179 -14.94 17.91 25.66
C VAL A 179 -15.85 19.03 25.14
N ALA A 180 -16.64 19.67 26.00
CA ALA A 180 -17.44 20.84 25.65
C ALA A 180 -16.61 22.01 25.10
N VAL A 181 -15.37 22.18 25.59
CA VAL A 181 -14.41 23.19 25.11
C VAL A 181 -13.73 22.73 23.82
N GLU A 182 -13.11 21.56 23.81
CA GLU A 182 -12.24 21.12 22.71
C GLU A 182 -13.03 20.73 21.45
N GLY A 183 -14.19 20.10 21.61
CA GLY A 183 -15.11 19.80 20.51
C GLY A 183 -15.64 21.08 19.85
N GLU A 184 -15.90 22.13 20.62
CA GLU A 184 -16.31 23.42 20.07
C GLU A 184 -15.16 24.12 19.33
N LYS A 185 -13.90 23.99 19.78
CA LYS A 185 -12.75 24.49 19.00
C LYS A 185 -12.67 23.82 17.62
N VAL A 186 -12.76 22.48 17.56
CA VAL A 186 -12.72 21.72 16.28
C VAL A 186 -13.91 22.10 15.40
N TYR A 187 -15.13 22.18 15.94
CA TYR A 187 -16.29 22.68 15.21
C TYR A 187 -16.08 24.09 14.65
N GLN A 188 -15.54 25.02 15.43
CA GLN A 188 -15.24 26.38 14.98
C GLN A 188 -14.06 26.44 13.99
N ALA A 189 -13.17 25.44 13.96
CA ALA A 189 -12.18 25.27 12.90
C ALA A 189 -12.86 24.85 11.58
N MET A 190 -13.74 23.83 11.63
CA MET A 190 -14.54 23.42 10.46
C MET A 190 -15.37 24.58 9.90
N ARG A 191 -16.06 25.34 10.76
CA ARG A 191 -16.90 26.48 10.34
C ARG A 191 -16.08 27.67 9.80
N ARG A 192 -14.80 27.79 10.15
CA ARG A 192 -13.85 28.75 9.55
C ARG A 192 -13.22 28.25 8.24
N ASN A 193 -13.45 26.99 7.86
CA ASN A 193 -12.85 26.34 6.69
C ASN A 193 -11.31 26.42 6.71
N VAL A 194 -10.71 25.94 7.81
CA VAL A 194 -9.25 25.79 7.98
C VAL A 194 -8.63 24.86 6.93
N TRP A 195 -7.29 24.84 6.83
CA TRP A 195 -6.54 24.26 5.71
C TRP A 195 -6.95 22.83 5.32
N TRP A 196 -7.23 21.95 6.29
CA TRP A 196 -7.61 20.56 6.02
C TRP A 196 -9.05 20.40 5.49
N MET A 197 -9.97 21.34 5.72
CA MET A 197 -11.37 21.26 5.25
C MET A 197 -11.53 21.13 3.72
N PRO A 198 -10.86 21.92 2.86
CA PRO A 198 -10.89 21.74 1.40
C PRO A 198 -10.09 20.55 0.87
N GLU A 199 -9.22 19.94 1.69
CA GLU A 199 -8.41 18.77 1.32
C GLU A 199 -9.19 17.47 1.54
N HIS A 200 -10.23 17.26 0.73
CA HIS A 200 -11.20 16.16 0.87
C HIS A 200 -10.60 14.73 0.80
N LEU A 201 -9.36 14.58 0.35
CA LEU A 201 -8.62 13.31 0.44
C LEU A 201 -7.63 13.26 1.62
N GLN A 202 -7.07 14.38 2.07
CA GLN A 202 -5.96 14.33 3.02
C GLN A 202 -6.45 13.86 4.40
N ASN A 203 -5.71 12.92 4.99
CA ASN A 203 -6.14 12.14 6.16
C ASN A 203 -6.52 12.99 7.40
N HIS A 204 -5.94 14.17 7.61
CA HIS A 204 -6.32 15.10 8.68
C HIS A 204 -7.80 15.49 8.58
N ASN A 205 -8.33 15.68 7.37
CA ASN A 205 -9.74 16.02 7.15
C ASN A 205 -10.66 14.97 7.77
N TRP A 206 -10.42 13.70 7.44
CA TRP A 206 -11.29 12.59 7.84
C TRP A 206 -11.15 12.31 9.34
N ILE A 207 -9.94 12.40 9.88
CA ILE A 207 -9.63 12.14 11.28
C ILE A 207 -10.26 13.22 12.18
N ASN A 208 -10.04 14.51 11.90
CA ASN A 208 -10.68 15.60 12.65
C ASN A 208 -12.21 15.51 12.60
N THR A 209 -12.76 15.28 11.41
CA THR A 209 -14.21 15.22 11.19
C THR A 209 -14.86 14.04 11.91
N SER A 210 -14.28 12.84 11.78
CA SER A 210 -14.81 11.62 12.42
C SER A 210 -14.66 11.66 13.94
N SER A 211 -13.60 12.29 14.46
CA SER A 211 -13.38 12.48 15.89
C SER A 211 -14.38 13.45 16.52
N LEU A 212 -14.69 14.56 15.84
CA LEU A 212 -15.77 15.46 16.26
C LEU A 212 -17.14 14.75 16.22
N GLY A 213 -17.41 13.96 15.17
CA GLY A 213 -18.61 13.14 15.07
C GLY A 213 -18.72 12.11 16.19
N MET A 214 -17.63 11.43 16.54
CA MET A 214 -17.58 10.47 17.66
C MET A 214 -17.88 11.16 18.99
N ALA A 215 -17.25 12.30 19.28
CA ALA A 215 -17.53 13.09 20.47
C ALA A 215 -18.98 13.61 20.49
N ALA A 216 -19.55 13.94 19.34
CA ALA A 216 -20.94 14.36 19.24
C ALA A 216 -21.93 13.24 19.58
N LEU A 217 -21.62 11.98 19.26
CA LEU A 217 -22.41 10.81 19.64
C LEU A 217 -22.20 10.43 21.11
N ALA A 218 -20.95 10.44 21.59
CA ALA A 218 -20.57 10.02 22.93
C ALA A 218 -21.09 10.91 24.05
N PHE A 219 -21.29 12.20 23.75
CA PHE A 219 -21.73 13.21 24.72
C PHE A 219 -23.10 13.85 24.36
N ASP A 220 -23.90 13.21 23.50
CA ASP A 220 -25.28 13.63 23.26
C ASP A 220 -26.14 13.43 24.53
N GLY A 221 -26.86 14.46 24.95
CA GLY A 221 -27.57 14.51 26.24
C GLY A 221 -26.68 14.72 27.48
N GLU A 222 -25.37 14.48 27.39
CA GLU A 222 -24.42 14.67 28.50
C GLU A 222 -23.97 16.13 28.67
N LEU A 223 -23.74 16.88 27.57
CA LEU A 223 -23.30 18.28 27.65
C LEU A 223 -24.44 19.25 27.98
N SER A 224 -24.06 20.45 28.46
CA SER A 224 -24.98 21.57 28.70
C SER A 224 -25.63 22.17 27.44
N PHE A 225 -25.31 21.64 26.25
CA PHE A 225 -25.89 21.97 24.97
C PHE A 225 -26.00 20.71 24.10
N SER A 226 -26.91 20.70 23.12
CA SER A 226 -26.97 19.59 22.16
C SER A 226 -25.76 19.59 21.22
N THR A 227 -25.12 18.43 21.13
CA THR A 227 -24.00 18.12 20.22
C THR A 227 -24.43 18.00 18.76
N GLN A 228 -25.72 18.04 18.44
CA GLN A 228 -26.25 17.84 17.09
C GLN A 228 -25.59 18.75 16.03
N ARG A 229 -25.23 20.00 16.38
CA ARG A 229 -24.51 20.92 15.49
C ARG A 229 -23.13 20.40 15.05
N TRP A 230 -22.45 19.66 15.93
CA TRP A 230 -21.16 19.03 15.64
C TRP A 230 -21.37 17.81 14.72
N LEU A 231 -22.40 16.99 15.00
CA LEU A 231 -22.72 15.81 14.20
C LEU A 231 -23.15 16.17 12.77
N ASP A 232 -23.96 17.22 12.61
CA ASP A 232 -24.37 17.70 11.28
C ASP A 232 -23.22 18.35 10.52
N ALA A 233 -22.32 19.09 11.19
CA ALA A 233 -21.09 19.58 10.56
C ALA A 233 -20.15 18.44 10.13
N ALA A 234 -20.10 17.34 10.89
CA ALA A 234 -19.33 16.16 10.53
C ALA A 234 -19.91 15.47 9.28
N LYS A 235 -21.23 15.22 9.27
CA LYS A 235 -21.95 14.66 8.11
C LYS A 235 -21.79 15.52 6.85
N GLU A 236 -22.02 16.84 6.95
CA GLU A 236 -21.91 17.81 5.85
C GLU A 236 -20.50 17.88 5.23
N ASN A 237 -19.46 17.46 5.97
CA ASN A 237 -18.11 17.29 5.41
C ASN A 237 -17.87 15.87 4.90
N LEU A 238 -18.34 14.83 5.60
CA LEU A 238 -18.17 13.44 5.18
C LEU A 238 -18.98 13.06 3.92
N ASP A 239 -20.09 13.73 3.64
CA ASP A 239 -20.79 13.63 2.34
C ASP A 239 -19.87 14.02 1.16
N LYS A 240 -19.03 15.05 1.36
CA LYS A 240 -18.07 15.55 0.36
C LYS A 240 -16.86 14.62 0.27
N VAL A 241 -16.30 14.21 1.40
CA VAL A 241 -15.20 13.24 1.49
C VAL A 241 -15.58 11.93 0.79
N LYS A 242 -16.72 11.33 1.16
CA LYS A 242 -17.21 10.08 0.58
C LYS A 242 -17.34 10.17 -0.95
N TYR A 243 -17.90 11.26 -1.46
CA TYR A 243 -18.00 11.47 -2.90
C TYR A 243 -16.63 11.45 -3.60
N VAL A 244 -15.60 12.10 -3.02
CA VAL A 244 -14.26 12.13 -3.64
C VAL A 244 -13.54 10.78 -3.49
N ILE A 245 -13.71 10.07 -2.35
CA ILE A 245 -13.20 8.70 -2.16
C ILE A 245 -13.84 7.72 -3.16
N ASP A 246 -15.14 7.83 -3.43
CA ASP A 246 -15.85 6.90 -4.32
C ASP A 246 -15.42 7.02 -5.81
N LEU A 247 -14.63 8.04 -6.17
CA LEU A 247 -13.97 8.17 -7.48
C LEU A 247 -12.72 7.28 -7.63
N ILE A 248 -12.18 6.76 -6.53
CA ILE A 248 -10.93 5.98 -6.52
C ILE A 248 -11.22 4.54 -6.92
N GLU A 249 -10.90 4.21 -8.17
CA GLU A 249 -11.12 2.88 -8.75
C GLU A 249 -9.90 1.95 -8.56
N GLY A 250 -10.14 0.77 -7.95
CA GLY A 250 -9.11 -0.24 -7.72
C GLY A 250 -8.22 0.09 -6.52
N GLY A 251 -8.82 0.52 -5.41
CA GLY A 251 -8.30 0.43 -4.04
C GLY A 251 -6.97 1.11 -3.68
N GLY A 252 -6.29 1.74 -4.64
CA GLY A 252 -4.98 2.36 -4.45
C GLY A 252 -5.09 3.78 -3.91
N TRP A 253 -4.26 4.13 -2.94
CA TRP A 253 -4.26 5.44 -2.28
C TRP A 253 -2.95 6.17 -2.50
N HIS A 254 -2.98 7.43 -2.99
CA HIS A 254 -1.77 8.09 -3.49
C HIS A 254 -0.68 8.30 -2.41
N GLU A 255 -1.06 8.56 -1.16
CA GLU A 255 -0.13 8.76 -0.03
C GLU A 255 0.54 7.45 0.45
N GLY A 256 0.09 6.27 -0.01
CA GLY A 256 0.49 4.95 0.50
C GLY A 256 -0.48 4.38 1.54
N THR A 257 -0.49 3.06 1.77
CA THR A 257 -1.58 2.44 2.56
C THR A 257 -1.60 2.86 4.03
N GLY A 258 -0.45 3.16 4.64
CA GLY A 258 -0.42 3.60 6.04
C GLY A 258 -1.21 4.87 6.31
N TYR A 259 -1.20 5.84 5.38
CA TYR A 259 -2.02 7.04 5.48
C TYR A 259 -3.51 6.78 5.20
N LEU A 260 -3.82 5.86 4.28
CA LEU A 260 -5.19 5.35 4.11
C LEU A 260 -5.73 4.73 5.41
N HIS A 261 -4.93 3.86 6.06
CA HIS A 261 -5.27 3.25 7.35
C HIS A 261 -5.51 4.31 8.42
N TYR A 262 -4.61 5.28 8.52
CA TYR A 262 -4.69 6.35 9.52
C TYR A 262 -6.02 7.14 9.44
N GLY A 263 -6.50 7.40 8.22
CA GLY A 263 -7.84 7.94 7.98
C GLY A 263 -8.98 6.97 8.37
N LEU A 264 -8.86 5.70 7.94
CA LEU A 264 -9.87 4.66 8.18
C LEU A 264 -10.02 4.26 9.67
N ASP A 265 -8.95 4.34 10.47
CA ASP A 265 -8.95 4.10 11.93
C ASP A 265 -9.90 5.02 12.69
N SER A 266 -10.22 6.18 12.10
CA SER A 266 -11.20 7.14 12.65
C SER A 266 -12.54 7.04 11.93
N LEU A 267 -12.55 6.85 10.61
CA LEU A 267 -13.76 6.81 9.78
C LEU A 267 -14.61 5.55 9.99
N ILE A 268 -14.00 4.35 10.07
CA ILE A 268 -14.72 3.08 10.24
C ILE A 268 -15.48 3.04 11.57
N PRO A 269 -14.85 3.32 12.74
CA PRO A 269 -15.56 3.30 14.02
C PRO A 269 -16.64 4.39 14.11
N PHE A 270 -16.40 5.60 13.58
CA PHE A 270 -17.43 6.65 13.57
C PHE A 270 -18.63 6.27 12.70
N SER A 271 -18.41 5.73 11.50
CA SER A 271 -19.49 5.31 10.59
C SER A 271 -20.35 4.19 11.20
N HIS A 272 -19.70 3.23 11.85
CA HIS A 272 -20.36 2.17 12.61
C HIS A 272 -21.20 2.73 13.77
N ALA A 273 -20.63 3.64 14.58
CA ALA A 273 -21.36 4.27 15.68
C ALA A 273 -22.58 5.09 15.19
N LEU A 274 -22.41 5.88 14.12
CA LEU A 274 -23.46 6.69 13.52
C LEU A 274 -24.62 5.84 12.96
N SER A 275 -24.27 4.75 12.24
CA SER A 275 -25.23 3.78 11.73
C SER A 275 -25.97 3.09 12.88
N ARG A 276 -25.25 2.53 13.86
CA ARG A 276 -25.81 1.83 15.03
C ARG A 276 -26.71 2.71 15.89
N LEU A 277 -26.30 3.94 16.21
CA LEU A 277 -26.96 4.78 17.21
C LEU A 277 -28.00 5.76 16.64
N ARG A 278 -27.99 6.06 15.35
CA ARG A 278 -28.90 7.04 14.72
C ARG A 278 -29.51 6.59 13.40
N GLY A 279 -29.16 5.39 12.89
CA GLY A 279 -29.56 4.95 11.54
C GLY A 279 -28.97 5.82 10.43
N GLY A 280 -27.83 6.49 10.71
CA GLY A 280 -27.19 7.40 9.77
C GLY A 280 -26.40 6.68 8.66
N PRO A 281 -25.89 7.43 7.67
CA PRO A 281 -25.09 6.87 6.59
C PRO A 281 -23.79 6.24 7.09
N ASP A 282 -23.44 5.11 6.50
CA ASP A 282 -22.17 4.43 6.73
C ASP A 282 -21.10 5.03 5.82
N TYR A 283 -20.38 6.05 6.31
CA TYR A 283 -19.35 6.75 5.54
C TYR A 283 -18.11 5.89 5.24
N ALA A 284 -17.96 4.72 5.86
CA ALA A 284 -16.93 3.75 5.54
C ALA A 284 -17.28 2.83 4.37
N ASP A 285 -18.57 2.72 4.00
CA ASP A 285 -19.08 1.94 2.86
C ASP A 285 -18.76 2.64 1.52
N THR A 286 -17.47 2.75 1.26
CA THR A 286 -16.84 3.49 0.15
C THR A 286 -16.21 2.55 -0.85
N ARG A 287 -16.00 3.03 -2.08
CA ARG A 287 -15.34 2.24 -3.11
C ARG A 287 -13.94 1.80 -2.70
N ILE A 288 -13.15 2.67 -2.07
CA ILE A 288 -11.79 2.30 -1.63
C ILE A 288 -11.81 1.13 -0.64
N VAL A 289 -12.77 1.07 0.28
CA VAL A 289 -12.91 -0.02 1.27
C VAL A 289 -13.48 -1.30 0.64
N ARG A 290 -14.29 -1.21 -0.41
CA ARG A 290 -14.76 -2.36 -1.21
C ARG A 290 -13.64 -2.96 -2.06
N ASP A 291 -12.82 -2.10 -2.67
CA ASP A 291 -11.69 -2.51 -3.52
C ASP A 291 -10.43 -2.87 -2.68
N TYR A 292 -10.39 -2.51 -1.38
CA TYR A 292 -9.24 -2.70 -0.49
C TYR A 292 -8.79 -4.17 -0.32
N PRO A 293 -9.67 -5.17 -0.10
CA PRO A 293 -9.25 -6.56 0.00
C PRO A 293 -8.55 -7.06 -1.27
N ALA A 294 -9.02 -6.64 -2.45
CA ALA A 294 -8.39 -6.95 -3.73
C ALA A 294 -7.05 -6.23 -3.88
N MET A 295 -6.94 -4.96 -3.48
CA MET A 295 -5.66 -4.24 -3.49
C MET A 295 -4.63 -4.92 -2.57
N ARG A 296 -4.98 -5.13 -1.29
CA ARG A 296 -4.05 -5.70 -0.30
C ARG A 296 -3.69 -7.15 -0.62
N ARG A 297 -4.61 -7.93 -1.21
CA ARG A 297 -4.37 -9.27 -1.75
C ARG A 297 -3.13 -9.33 -2.64
N PHE A 298 -3.08 -8.42 -3.61
CA PHE A 298 -2.08 -8.44 -4.66
C PHE A 298 -0.76 -7.90 -4.12
N MET A 299 -0.77 -6.68 -3.55
CA MET A 299 0.43 -5.98 -3.09
C MET A 299 1.21 -6.67 -1.95
N MET A 300 0.63 -7.66 -1.26
CA MET A 300 1.38 -8.51 -0.32
C MET A 300 2.23 -9.53 -1.08
N PRO A 301 3.54 -9.66 -0.81
CA PRO A 301 4.35 -10.73 -1.39
C PRO A 301 3.79 -12.13 -1.12
N PRO A 302 3.99 -13.11 -2.02
CA PRO A 302 3.51 -14.48 -1.81
C PRO A 302 4.03 -15.16 -0.53
N ALA A 303 5.28 -14.90 -0.12
CA ALA A 303 5.94 -15.66 0.95
C ALA A 303 5.58 -15.20 2.38
N ALA A 304 5.22 -16.15 3.25
CA ALA A 304 5.09 -15.98 4.69
C ALA A 304 6.38 -16.28 5.48
N ALA A 305 7.54 -16.47 4.79
CA ALA A 305 8.81 -16.87 5.39
C ALA A 305 9.74 -15.72 5.85
N HIS A 306 9.90 -14.62 5.08
CA HIS A 306 10.86 -13.54 5.40
C HIS A 306 10.21 -12.16 5.67
N ARG A 307 10.75 -11.35 6.61
CA ARG A 307 10.18 -10.10 7.18
C ARG A 307 10.12 -8.89 6.21
N ARG A 308 9.77 -9.08 4.94
CA ARG A 308 10.11 -8.14 3.85
C ARG A 308 8.93 -7.75 2.95
N GLU A 309 7.77 -7.53 3.54
CA GLU A 309 6.68 -6.83 2.83
C GLU A 309 6.93 -5.30 2.82
N TYR A 310 6.23 -4.52 1.98
CA TYR A 310 5.90 -3.09 2.18
C TYR A 310 5.05 -2.52 1.03
N VAL A 311 4.61 -1.27 1.15
CA VAL A 311 3.86 -0.55 0.11
C VAL A 311 4.79 -0.10 -1.02
N LEU A 312 4.40 -0.36 -2.27
CA LEU A 312 5.23 -0.10 -3.45
C LEU A 312 5.24 1.35 -3.95
N TRP A 313 4.66 2.27 -3.19
CA TRP A 313 4.57 3.70 -3.51
C TRP A 313 4.26 4.52 -2.25
N GLY A 314 4.36 5.84 -2.36
CA GLY A 314 4.05 6.78 -1.28
C GLY A 314 5.12 6.83 -0.19
N ASP A 315 4.77 7.46 0.93
CA ASP A 315 5.59 7.53 2.14
C ASP A 315 5.45 6.24 2.97
N PHE A 316 6.58 5.68 3.43
CA PHE A 316 6.57 4.46 4.25
C PHE A 316 7.50 4.54 5.47
N SER A 317 6.93 4.35 6.67
CA SER A 317 7.61 4.46 7.98
C SER A 317 7.73 3.14 8.77
N GLY A 318 7.49 1.99 8.12
CA GLY A 318 7.53 0.66 8.72
C GLY A 318 6.17 0.10 9.15
N PHE A 319 6.14 -1.19 9.52
CA PHE A 319 4.90 -1.93 9.83
C PHE A 319 4.25 -1.62 11.17
N GLU A 320 4.96 -0.94 12.07
CA GLU A 320 4.47 -0.55 13.41
C GLU A 320 3.16 0.26 13.38
N ASN A 321 2.78 0.80 12.21
CA ASN A 321 1.59 1.63 11.98
C ASN A 321 0.61 1.05 10.93
N ASP A 322 0.81 -0.18 10.44
CA ASP A 322 0.00 -0.78 9.36
C ASP A 322 -1.27 -1.46 9.92
N ASN A 323 -2.33 -0.68 10.14
CA ASN A 323 -3.62 -1.15 10.69
C ASN A 323 -4.49 -1.94 9.68
N THR A 324 -3.88 -2.73 8.79
CA THR A 324 -4.53 -3.54 7.74
C THR A 324 -5.72 -4.38 8.21
N LEU A 325 -5.76 -4.86 9.46
CA LEU A 325 -6.87 -5.70 9.95
C LEU A 325 -8.23 -4.99 10.00
N LEU A 326 -8.27 -3.69 10.31
CA LEU A 326 -9.53 -2.96 10.48
C LEU A 326 -10.37 -2.92 9.19
N PRO A 327 -9.85 -2.47 8.02
CA PRO A 327 -10.61 -2.52 6.78
C PRO A 327 -10.87 -3.94 6.28
N LEU A 328 -9.98 -4.92 6.53
CA LEU A 328 -10.24 -6.31 6.12
C LEU A 328 -11.40 -6.94 6.90
N PHE A 329 -11.44 -6.79 8.23
CA PHE A 329 -12.55 -7.31 9.03
C PHE A 329 -13.85 -6.55 8.79
N TYR A 330 -13.80 -5.22 8.62
CA TYR A 330 -14.98 -4.46 8.20
C TYR A 330 -15.51 -4.97 6.85
N ALA A 331 -14.66 -5.12 5.83
CA ALA A 331 -15.06 -5.61 4.51
C ALA A 331 -15.60 -7.06 4.55
N GLY A 332 -14.91 -7.95 5.28
CA GLY A 332 -15.33 -9.34 5.51
C GLY A 332 -16.73 -9.42 6.12
N ARG A 333 -16.98 -8.70 7.22
CA ARG A 333 -18.29 -8.64 7.89
C ARG A 333 -19.37 -7.95 7.04
N LYS A 334 -19.06 -6.81 6.42
CA LYS A 334 -19.99 -5.96 5.65
C LYS A 334 -20.43 -6.59 4.32
N TYR A 335 -19.49 -7.16 3.57
CA TYR A 335 -19.73 -7.68 2.21
C TYR A 335 -19.75 -9.22 2.14
N ARG A 336 -19.52 -9.91 3.27
CA ARG A 336 -19.33 -11.38 3.36
C ARG A 336 -18.12 -11.87 2.54
N ASP A 337 -17.08 -11.05 2.47
CA ASP A 337 -15.85 -11.34 1.74
C ASP A 337 -14.96 -12.33 2.52
N GLY A 338 -15.07 -13.62 2.16
CA GLY A 338 -14.21 -14.67 2.68
C GLY A 338 -12.74 -14.53 2.29
N GLN A 339 -12.41 -13.85 1.19
CA GLN A 339 -11.03 -13.58 0.80
C GLN A 339 -10.43 -12.51 1.72
N ALA A 340 -11.15 -11.43 2.04
CA ALA A 340 -10.72 -10.46 3.06
C ALA A 340 -10.39 -11.13 4.41
N MET A 341 -11.22 -12.10 4.84
CA MET A 341 -10.98 -12.88 6.06
C MET A 341 -9.74 -13.79 5.95
N TRP A 342 -9.46 -14.38 4.78
CA TRP A 342 -8.23 -15.15 4.53
C TRP A 342 -6.97 -14.28 4.59
N TYR A 343 -7.01 -13.06 4.06
CA TYR A 343 -5.90 -12.11 4.18
C TYR A 343 -5.65 -11.68 5.61
N ALA A 344 -6.72 -11.39 6.37
CA ALA A 344 -6.59 -11.03 7.78
C ALA A 344 -6.00 -12.19 8.62
N GLN A 345 -6.34 -13.44 8.30
CA GLN A 345 -5.67 -14.60 8.90
C GLN A 345 -4.20 -14.71 8.53
N ARG A 346 -3.81 -14.56 7.24
CA ARG A 346 -2.39 -14.54 6.84
C ARG A 346 -1.62 -13.40 7.51
N PHE A 347 -2.25 -12.26 7.75
CA PHE A 347 -1.67 -11.14 8.50
C PHE A 347 -1.43 -11.51 9.98
N ILE A 348 -2.43 -12.06 10.67
CA ILE A 348 -2.32 -12.49 12.08
C ILE A 348 -1.28 -13.62 12.26
N SER A 349 -1.30 -14.65 11.42
CA SER A 349 -0.27 -15.71 11.41
C SER A 349 1.11 -15.19 11.03
N GLY A 350 1.18 -14.02 10.38
CA GLY A 350 2.46 -13.38 10.12
C GLY A 350 3.03 -12.67 11.34
N ALA A 351 2.18 -12.09 12.20
CA ALA A 351 2.62 -11.43 13.43
C ALA A 351 3.19 -12.43 14.45
N THR A 352 2.66 -13.66 14.53
CA THR A 352 3.24 -14.72 15.39
C THR A 352 4.66 -15.14 14.95
N ASN A 353 4.98 -14.96 13.68
CA ASN A 353 6.33 -15.16 13.13
C ASN A 353 7.17 -13.87 13.17
N GLY A 354 6.70 -12.85 13.91
CA GLY A 354 7.35 -11.56 14.11
C GLY A 354 7.52 -10.75 12.82
N ARG A 355 6.60 -10.86 11.85
CA ARG A 355 6.69 -10.20 10.53
C ARG A 355 6.02 -8.83 10.51
N TYR A 356 4.84 -8.77 11.13
CA TYR A 356 4.13 -7.54 11.47
C TYR A 356 4.23 -7.36 12.98
N ASP A 357 4.36 -6.13 13.45
CA ASP A 357 4.45 -5.85 14.87
C ASP A 357 3.11 -5.35 15.42
N PHE A 358 2.36 -6.23 16.09
CA PHE A 358 1.25 -5.78 16.94
C PHE A 358 1.75 -5.06 18.20
N SER A 359 3.03 -5.27 18.57
CA SER A 359 3.82 -4.57 19.59
C SER A 359 3.32 -4.65 21.04
N GLY A 360 4.24 -4.57 21.98
CA GLY A 360 3.93 -4.22 23.38
C GLY A 360 3.77 -2.71 23.60
N TRP A 361 3.55 -1.91 22.55
CA TRP A 361 3.59 -0.45 22.58
C TRP A 361 2.16 0.13 22.52
N PRO A 362 1.57 0.61 23.64
CA PRO A 362 0.16 0.99 23.67
C PRO A 362 -0.31 2.00 22.59
N PRO A 363 0.48 3.02 22.19
CA PRO A 363 0.11 3.94 21.11
C PRO A 363 -0.21 3.31 19.76
N SER A 364 0.54 2.29 19.31
CA SER A 364 0.33 1.67 17.98
C SER A 364 -0.86 0.70 17.95
N GLN A 365 -1.33 0.23 19.11
CA GLN A 365 -2.35 -0.82 19.18
C GLN A 365 -3.76 -0.39 18.74
N ARG A 366 -4.04 0.93 18.63
CA ARG A 366 -5.39 1.49 18.40
C ARG A 366 -6.18 0.79 17.29
N GLY A 367 -5.65 0.72 16.07
CA GLY A 367 -6.39 0.18 14.92
C GLY A 367 -6.62 -1.33 15.01
N PHE A 368 -5.59 -2.10 15.40
CA PHE A 368 -5.72 -3.54 15.63
C PHE A 368 -6.75 -3.89 16.72
N LEU A 369 -6.78 -3.15 17.83
CA LEU A 369 -7.77 -3.37 18.90
C LEU A 369 -9.20 -3.04 18.43
N LEU A 370 -9.39 -1.95 17.69
CA LEU A 370 -10.68 -1.60 17.11
C LEU A 370 -11.14 -2.63 16.06
N SER A 371 -10.22 -3.30 15.35
CA SER A 371 -10.53 -4.35 14.38
C SER A 371 -11.26 -5.56 14.99
N VAL A 372 -11.01 -5.88 16.26
CA VAL A 372 -11.66 -6.99 17.02
C VAL A 372 -13.19 -6.88 17.01
N LEU A 373 -13.70 -5.64 16.99
CA LEU A 373 -15.13 -5.33 16.97
C LEU A 373 -15.77 -5.69 15.62
N PHE A 374 -14.99 -5.68 14.53
CA PHE A 374 -15.45 -5.94 13.17
C PHE A 374 -15.23 -7.37 12.70
N TYR A 375 -14.44 -8.17 13.42
CA TYR A 375 -14.33 -9.62 13.17
C TYR A 375 -15.73 -10.27 13.17
N ASP A 376 -15.93 -11.25 12.30
CA ASP A 376 -17.17 -12.01 12.18
C ASP A 376 -16.85 -13.48 11.89
N GLU A 377 -16.90 -14.29 12.94
CA GLU A 377 -16.71 -15.74 12.92
C GLU A 377 -17.65 -16.51 11.96
N THR A 378 -18.73 -15.88 11.46
CA THR A 378 -19.62 -16.50 10.47
C THR A 378 -19.13 -16.38 9.02
N VAL A 379 -18.08 -15.59 8.76
CA VAL A 379 -17.51 -15.40 7.41
C VAL A 379 -16.30 -16.30 7.21
N ALA A 380 -16.51 -17.43 6.53
CA ALA A 380 -15.48 -18.44 6.31
C ALA A 380 -14.29 -17.90 5.46
N PRO A 381 -13.04 -18.00 5.96
CA PRO A 381 -11.85 -17.68 5.18
C PRO A 381 -11.78 -18.50 3.90
N THR A 382 -11.69 -17.83 2.76
CA THR A 382 -11.68 -18.42 1.43
C THR A 382 -10.37 -18.05 0.75
N ALA A 383 -9.54 -19.03 0.38
CA ALA A 383 -8.32 -18.77 -0.37
C ALA A 383 -8.63 -18.29 -1.81
N PRO A 384 -7.72 -17.56 -2.47
CA PRO A 384 -7.73 -17.45 -3.92
C PRO A 384 -7.67 -18.83 -4.58
N PRO A 385 -8.22 -19.01 -5.79
CA PRO A 385 -7.99 -20.21 -6.58
C PRO A 385 -6.49 -20.41 -6.82
N ALA A 386 -5.94 -21.53 -6.35
CA ALA A 386 -4.52 -21.88 -6.55
C ALA A 386 -4.16 -22.10 -8.04
N GLY A 387 -5.16 -22.31 -8.88
CA GLY A 387 -5.07 -22.25 -10.34
C GLY A 387 -6.40 -21.77 -10.92
N GLY A 388 -6.36 -21.24 -12.14
CA GLY A 388 -7.51 -20.70 -12.86
C GLY A 388 -7.05 -19.83 -14.03
N ALA A 389 -7.99 -19.24 -14.76
CA ALA A 389 -7.67 -18.37 -15.90
C ALA A 389 -6.91 -17.10 -15.48
N ALA A 390 -6.18 -16.52 -16.44
CA ALA A 390 -5.16 -15.48 -16.26
C ALA A 390 -5.51 -14.36 -15.28
N TRP A 391 -6.73 -13.83 -15.38
CA TRP A 391 -7.23 -12.72 -14.57
C TRP A 391 -7.24 -12.97 -13.05
N ASN A 392 -7.13 -14.23 -12.60
CA ASN A 392 -6.97 -14.56 -11.18
C ASN A 392 -5.55 -14.26 -10.63
N LEU A 393 -4.59 -13.93 -11.50
CA LEU A 393 -3.18 -13.67 -11.13
C LEU A 393 -2.74 -12.22 -11.42
N ASP A 394 -3.61 -11.37 -11.95
CA ASP A 394 -3.25 -10.02 -12.39
C ASP A 394 -4.16 -8.95 -11.77
N TYR A 395 -3.63 -7.75 -11.58
CA TYR A 395 -4.30 -6.64 -10.90
C TYR A 395 -4.11 -5.32 -11.63
N TYR A 396 -5.06 -4.40 -11.43
CA TYR A 396 -4.92 -3.01 -11.88
C TYR A 396 -5.66 -2.04 -10.96
N SER A 397 -4.90 -1.20 -10.25
CA SER A 397 -5.42 0.03 -9.67
C SER A 397 -5.55 1.06 -10.77
N LYS A 398 -6.79 1.42 -11.14
CA LYS A 398 -7.06 2.42 -12.18
C LYS A 398 -6.73 3.83 -11.69
N ASP A 399 -6.91 4.09 -10.40
CA ASP A 399 -6.67 5.42 -9.83
C ASP A 399 -5.19 5.80 -9.80
N LEU A 400 -4.34 4.91 -9.28
CA LEU A 400 -2.88 5.09 -9.31
C LEU A 400 -2.25 4.74 -10.66
N SER A 401 -3.00 4.08 -11.55
CA SER A 401 -2.49 3.46 -12.78
C SER A 401 -1.28 2.55 -12.46
N LEU A 402 -1.54 1.61 -11.54
CA LEU A 402 -0.61 0.59 -11.07
C LEU A 402 -1.12 -0.78 -11.52
N TRP A 403 -0.29 -1.51 -12.24
CA TRP A 403 -0.52 -2.88 -12.68
C TRP A 403 0.38 -3.84 -11.91
N GLU A 404 -0.14 -5.03 -11.61
CA GLU A 404 0.65 -6.13 -11.08
C GLU A 404 0.26 -7.46 -11.74
N SER A 405 1.24 -8.36 -11.78
CA SER A 405 1.08 -9.74 -12.20
C SER A 405 1.83 -10.71 -11.30
N ARG A 406 1.24 -11.88 -11.04
CA ARG A 406 1.83 -12.96 -10.24
C ARG A 406 2.08 -14.21 -11.08
N SER A 407 2.98 -15.08 -10.62
CA SER A 407 3.06 -16.48 -11.10
C SER A 407 1.99 -17.36 -10.46
N GLY A 408 1.54 -17.02 -9.25
CA GLY A 408 0.69 -17.87 -8.42
C GLY A 408 0.35 -17.23 -7.07
N TRP A 409 -0.10 -18.08 -6.13
CA TRP A 409 -0.53 -17.71 -4.76
C TRP A 409 0.27 -18.42 -3.65
N GLU A 410 1.10 -19.38 -4.04
CA GLU A 410 2.07 -20.11 -3.24
C GLU A 410 3.27 -19.25 -2.79
N ASP A 411 3.84 -19.60 -1.64
CA ASP A 411 4.92 -18.82 -1.01
C ASP A 411 6.21 -18.70 -1.83
N GLY A 412 6.48 -19.65 -2.74
CA GLY A 412 7.61 -19.58 -3.68
C GLY A 412 7.36 -18.69 -4.90
N GLY A 413 6.13 -18.19 -5.06
CA GLY A 413 5.68 -17.46 -6.24
C GLY A 413 6.41 -16.14 -6.48
N ALA A 414 6.26 -15.64 -7.70
CA ALA A 414 6.82 -14.38 -8.16
C ALA A 414 5.72 -13.32 -8.37
N MET A 415 6.10 -12.05 -8.26
CA MET A 415 5.21 -10.89 -8.33
C MET A 415 5.94 -9.74 -9.03
N LEU A 416 5.32 -9.17 -10.06
CA LEU A 416 5.89 -8.15 -10.94
C LEU A 416 4.92 -6.96 -11.05
N THR A 417 5.38 -5.77 -10.66
CA THR A 417 4.55 -4.56 -10.59
C THR A 417 5.11 -3.48 -11.54
N LEU A 418 4.22 -2.71 -12.20
CA LEU A 418 4.53 -1.45 -12.87
C LEU A 418 3.59 -0.36 -12.31
N LYS A 419 4.14 0.74 -11.77
CA LYS A 419 3.37 1.94 -11.42
C LYS A 419 3.68 3.07 -12.39
N THR A 420 2.66 3.72 -12.97
CA THR A 420 2.84 5.03 -13.61
C THR A 420 1.53 5.80 -13.74
N GLY A 421 1.41 6.95 -13.09
CA GLY A 421 0.13 7.69 -12.98
C GLY A 421 0.23 9.21 -12.93
N VAL A 422 -0.62 9.82 -12.10
CA VAL A 422 -0.64 11.24 -11.73
C VAL A 422 -0.60 11.36 -10.20
N TYR A 423 -0.02 12.46 -9.71
CA TYR A 423 -0.04 12.77 -8.29
C TYR A 423 -1.47 13.04 -7.80
N GLY A 424 -1.82 12.54 -6.61
CA GLY A 424 -3.15 12.71 -6.00
C GLY A 424 -4.27 11.82 -6.53
N GLY A 425 -3.95 10.84 -7.39
CA GLY A 425 -4.91 9.87 -7.92
C GLY A 425 -5.77 10.35 -9.09
N ARG A 426 -6.01 9.48 -10.09
CA ARG A 426 -6.69 9.81 -11.34
C ARG A 426 -8.09 10.42 -11.12
N GLY A 427 -8.93 9.83 -10.29
CA GLY A 427 -10.32 10.24 -10.11
C GLY A 427 -10.46 11.65 -9.52
N ASN A 428 -9.66 11.97 -8.50
CA ASN A 428 -9.66 13.29 -7.89
C ASN A 428 -8.93 14.33 -8.75
N TRP A 429 -7.86 13.94 -9.45
CA TRP A 429 -7.16 14.80 -10.42
C TRP A 429 -8.07 15.17 -11.60
N ASP A 430 -8.79 14.22 -12.19
CA ASP A 430 -9.72 14.47 -13.30
C ASP A 430 -10.89 15.35 -12.84
N ARG A 431 -11.41 15.14 -11.62
CA ARG A 431 -12.42 16.01 -10.99
C ARG A 431 -11.93 17.46 -10.87
N LEU A 432 -10.76 17.65 -10.25
CA LEU A 432 -10.23 18.98 -9.95
C LEU A 432 -9.74 19.72 -11.19
N ARG A 433 -9.27 19.02 -12.23
CA ARG A 433 -8.93 19.62 -13.53
C ARG A 433 -10.13 20.27 -14.24
N ASN A 434 -11.35 19.86 -13.88
CA ASN A 434 -12.61 20.32 -14.47
C ASN A 434 -13.47 21.11 -13.47
N ASP A 435 -12.87 21.72 -12.44
CA ASP A 435 -13.54 22.49 -11.38
C ASP A 435 -14.69 21.74 -10.65
N GLY A 436 -14.63 20.41 -10.62
CA GLY A 436 -15.72 19.56 -10.14
C GLY A 436 -16.00 19.68 -8.64
N TRP A 437 -17.29 19.69 -8.28
CA TRP A 437 -17.77 19.63 -6.88
C TRP A 437 -17.08 18.48 -6.11
N PRO A 438 -16.73 18.65 -4.82
CA PRO A 438 -16.92 19.80 -3.94
C PRO A 438 -15.90 20.95 -4.13
N GLY A 439 -15.07 20.93 -5.18
CA GLY A 439 -13.90 21.81 -5.30
C GLY A 439 -12.78 21.38 -4.35
N GLY A 440 -12.10 22.34 -3.74
CA GLY A 440 -10.92 22.08 -2.88
C GLY A 440 -9.65 21.84 -3.69
N TYR A 441 -8.69 21.10 -3.14
CA TYR A 441 -7.42 20.80 -3.81
C TYR A 441 -6.78 19.48 -3.37
N ILE A 442 -5.71 19.09 -4.09
CA ILE A 442 -4.81 17.99 -3.75
C ILE A 442 -3.55 18.56 -3.08
N ASN A 443 -3.24 18.04 -1.90
CA ASN A 443 -1.89 17.96 -1.37
C ASN A 443 -1.27 16.63 -1.84
N PHE A 444 -0.07 16.69 -2.40
CA PHE A 444 0.68 15.52 -2.90
C PHE A 444 2.00 15.35 -2.14
N GLY A 445 2.10 15.91 -0.92
CA GLY A 445 3.27 15.85 -0.04
C GLY A 445 3.61 14.47 0.52
N HIS A 446 2.95 13.43 0.03
CA HIS A 446 3.24 12.01 0.27
C HIS A 446 3.36 11.21 -1.05
N ASP A 447 3.26 11.86 -2.22
CA ASP A 447 3.47 11.25 -3.53
C ASP A 447 4.96 11.23 -3.87
N HIS A 448 5.42 10.13 -4.46
CA HIS A 448 6.81 9.92 -4.83
C HIS A 448 7.02 10.01 -6.34
N ALA A 449 8.18 10.50 -6.76
CA ALA A 449 8.56 10.58 -8.18
C ALA A 449 9.01 9.21 -8.72
N ASP A 450 8.26 8.15 -8.36
CA ASP A 450 8.54 6.74 -8.60
C ASP A 450 7.78 6.15 -9.81
N ASP A 451 7.05 6.99 -10.55
CA ASP A 451 6.32 6.60 -11.74
C ASP A 451 7.25 6.03 -12.84
N MET A 452 6.69 5.13 -13.64
CA MET A 452 7.39 4.17 -14.52
C MET A 452 8.21 3.12 -13.75
N GLY A 453 8.18 3.12 -12.42
CA GLY A 453 8.89 2.15 -11.57
C GLY A 453 8.42 0.71 -11.76
N VAL A 454 9.39 -0.22 -11.84
CA VAL A 454 9.17 -1.66 -11.94
C VAL A 454 9.71 -2.38 -10.72
N HIS A 455 8.89 -3.18 -10.03
CA HIS A 455 9.29 -3.93 -8.83
C HIS A 455 9.09 -5.43 -9.07
N PHE A 456 9.97 -6.26 -8.52
CA PHE A 456 9.98 -7.71 -8.73
C PHE A 456 10.40 -8.49 -7.47
N PHE A 457 9.52 -9.38 -7.03
CA PHE A 457 9.71 -10.35 -5.95
C PHE A 457 9.67 -11.76 -6.55
N ALA A 458 10.54 -12.68 -6.13
CA ALA A 458 10.49 -14.11 -6.50
C ALA A 458 11.36 -14.99 -5.57
N ASP A 459 11.06 -16.29 -5.50
CA ASP A 459 11.75 -17.27 -4.64
C ASP A 459 11.92 -16.76 -3.19
N GLY A 460 10.88 -16.13 -2.65
CA GLY A 460 10.82 -15.66 -1.25
C GLY A 460 11.38 -14.26 -0.95
N GLU A 461 12.00 -13.55 -1.90
CA GLU A 461 12.66 -12.26 -1.64
C GLU A 461 12.32 -11.15 -2.65
N TRP A 462 12.48 -9.89 -2.21
CA TRP A 462 12.57 -8.75 -3.13
C TRP A 462 13.89 -8.83 -3.90
N LEU A 463 13.79 -8.89 -5.22
CA LEU A 463 14.94 -9.00 -6.11
C LEU A 463 15.28 -7.66 -6.77
N THR A 464 14.28 -6.81 -7.01
CA THR A 464 14.47 -5.36 -7.16
C THR A 464 13.19 -4.61 -6.86
N THR A 465 13.31 -3.41 -6.29
CA THR A 465 12.17 -2.58 -5.86
C THR A 465 12.65 -1.12 -5.65
N ARG A 466 11.74 -0.16 -5.49
CA ARG A 466 12.11 1.21 -5.07
C ARG A 466 12.59 1.21 -3.62
N VAL A 467 13.51 2.10 -3.25
CA VAL A 467 13.92 2.25 -1.84
C VAL A 467 12.72 2.77 -1.02
N PRO A 468 12.34 2.10 0.09
CA PRO A 468 11.35 2.63 1.01
C PRO A 468 11.92 3.80 1.81
N GLY A 469 11.05 4.76 2.12
CA GLY A 469 11.38 5.91 2.95
C GLY A 469 10.18 6.85 3.09
N TYR A 470 10.22 7.66 4.14
CA TYR A 470 9.08 8.47 4.58
C TYR A 470 9.24 9.98 4.39
N TRP A 471 10.47 10.50 4.29
CA TRP A 471 10.67 11.95 4.42
C TRP A 471 10.87 12.63 3.05
N ILE A 472 9.93 13.50 2.67
CA ILE A 472 10.27 14.61 1.79
C ILE A 472 11.07 15.65 2.61
N GLY A 473 12.38 15.68 2.36
CA GLY A 473 13.34 16.74 2.72
C GLY A 473 13.03 17.57 3.96
N ARG A 474 13.47 17.10 5.14
CA ARG A 474 13.50 17.96 6.32
C ARG A 474 14.54 19.07 6.14
N ALA A 475 14.26 20.26 6.66
CA ALA A 475 15.17 21.42 6.65
C ALA A 475 16.49 21.21 7.44
N ASN A 476 16.72 20.04 8.02
CA ASN A 476 17.97 19.63 8.65
C ASN A 476 18.92 18.86 7.69
N GLY A 477 18.57 18.73 6.40
CA GLY A 477 19.41 18.07 5.39
C GLY A 477 19.24 16.56 5.27
N ALA A 478 18.18 15.98 5.84
CA ALA A 478 17.85 14.57 5.64
C ALA A 478 17.50 14.26 4.16
N PRO A 479 17.85 13.07 3.62
CA PRO A 479 17.55 12.70 2.24
C PRO A 479 16.06 12.80 1.88
N GLU A 480 15.77 13.33 0.69
CA GLU A 480 14.43 13.39 0.11
C GLU A 480 14.05 12.04 -0.52
N ALA A 481 13.28 11.24 0.22
CA ALA A 481 12.86 9.90 -0.21
C ALA A 481 12.05 9.91 -1.52
N ASN A 482 11.35 11.01 -1.83
CA ASN A 482 10.47 11.14 -2.98
C ASN A 482 11.18 11.39 -4.33
N ARG A 483 12.52 11.33 -4.40
CA ARG A 483 13.28 11.54 -5.64
C ARG A 483 13.34 10.33 -6.54
N THR A 484 13.31 10.54 -7.86
CA THR A 484 13.29 9.43 -8.86
C THR A 484 14.53 8.55 -8.77
N LYS A 485 15.66 9.07 -8.26
CA LYS A 485 16.89 8.28 -8.06
C LYS A 485 16.79 7.16 -7.00
N TYR A 486 15.69 7.11 -6.25
CA TYR A 486 15.34 6.05 -5.29
C TYR A 486 14.29 5.07 -5.85
N ALA A 487 13.87 5.24 -7.11
CA ALA A 487 12.87 4.40 -7.77
C ALA A 487 13.47 3.67 -8.98
N ASN A 488 12.90 2.51 -9.34
CA ASN A 488 13.36 1.71 -10.48
C ASN A 488 12.94 2.31 -11.84
N SER A 489 13.35 3.54 -12.12
CA SER A 489 12.87 4.38 -13.24
C SER A 489 14.05 5.01 -14.02
N LEU A 490 13.79 6.08 -14.78
CA LEU A 490 14.77 6.80 -15.61
C LEU A 490 15.28 8.08 -14.93
N LEU A 491 16.57 8.38 -15.09
CA LEU A 491 17.16 9.70 -14.88
C LEU A 491 17.65 10.28 -16.21
N VAL A 492 17.55 11.60 -16.36
CA VAL A 492 17.96 12.36 -17.56
C VAL A 492 18.91 13.47 -17.14
N ASP A 493 20.15 13.43 -17.62
CA ASP A 493 21.24 14.33 -17.18
C ASP A 493 21.43 14.32 -15.64
N GLY A 494 21.15 13.19 -15.00
CA GLY A 494 21.19 13.01 -13.54
C GLY A 494 20.00 13.63 -12.77
N GLN A 495 19.01 14.18 -13.47
CA GLN A 495 17.76 14.70 -12.89
C GLN A 495 16.64 13.66 -12.98
N GLY A 496 15.72 13.68 -12.03
CA GLY A 496 14.49 12.89 -12.03
C GLY A 496 13.29 13.63 -12.60
N GLN A 497 12.11 13.29 -12.08
CA GLN A 497 10.81 13.72 -12.60
C GLN A 497 10.27 14.98 -11.90
N LEU A 498 9.35 15.67 -12.58
CA LEU A 498 8.61 16.83 -12.09
C LEU A 498 7.97 16.57 -10.72
N GLY A 499 8.30 17.39 -9.72
CA GLY A 499 7.76 17.26 -8.37
C GLY A 499 8.64 16.46 -7.41
N GLU A 500 9.77 15.90 -7.85
CA GLU A 500 10.76 15.39 -6.89
C GLU A 500 11.30 16.52 -5.98
N GLY A 501 11.46 16.24 -4.69
CA GLY A 501 11.95 17.21 -3.69
C GLY A 501 11.02 18.39 -3.38
N VAL A 502 9.87 18.51 -4.05
CA VAL A 502 8.95 19.64 -3.85
C VAL A 502 8.17 19.50 -2.55
N ARG A 503 8.12 20.58 -1.76
CA ARG A 503 7.31 20.71 -0.54
C ARG A 503 6.42 21.95 -0.52
N ASP A 504 6.92 23.06 -1.03
CA ASP A 504 6.35 24.40 -0.78
C ASP A 504 5.29 24.85 -1.81
N CYS A 505 4.84 23.96 -2.70
CA CYS A 505 3.74 24.25 -3.62
C CYS A 505 2.74 23.08 -3.71
N TRP A 506 1.48 23.45 -3.95
CA TRP A 506 0.31 22.57 -4.11
C TRP A 506 -0.24 22.67 -5.54
N MET A 507 -1.21 21.84 -5.93
CA MET A 507 -1.63 21.68 -7.35
C MET A 507 -1.95 22.97 -8.14
N GLY A 508 -2.42 24.04 -7.48
CA GLY A 508 -2.74 25.33 -8.11
C GLY A 508 -1.60 26.35 -8.13
N SER A 509 -0.48 26.06 -7.45
CA SER A 509 0.72 26.90 -7.42
C SER A 509 1.92 26.27 -8.15
N CYS A 510 1.98 24.94 -8.23
CA CYS A 510 2.95 24.23 -9.06
C CYS A 510 2.52 24.22 -10.53
N THR A 511 3.10 25.09 -11.37
CA THR A 511 2.75 25.21 -12.80
C THR A 511 2.89 23.90 -13.60
N TRP A 512 3.73 22.97 -13.15
CA TRP A 512 3.97 21.67 -13.79
C TRP A 512 2.98 20.57 -13.39
N PHE A 513 2.18 20.73 -12.33
CA PHE A 513 1.35 19.65 -11.76
C PHE A 513 0.35 19.07 -12.76
N TRP A 514 -0.25 19.94 -13.57
CA TRP A 514 -1.21 19.54 -14.61
C TRP A 514 -0.57 19.02 -15.90
N ASP A 515 0.75 19.17 -16.05
CA ASP A 515 1.52 18.65 -17.19
C ASP A 515 2.21 17.32 -16.87
N ARG A 516 2.55 17.05 -15.60
CA ARG A 516 2.97 15.72 -15.10
C ARG A 516 1.84 14.72 -15.26
N VAL A 517 1.81 14.01 -16.38
CA VAL A 517 0.78 13.01 -16.69
C VAL A 517 1.39 11.74 -17.26
N SER A 518 1.18 10.62 -16.57
CA SER A 518 1.42 9.28 -17.11
C SER A 518 0.20 8.36 -16.87
N SER A 519 0.21 7.23 -17.57
CA SER A 519 -0.77 6.15 -17.45
C SER A 519 -0.25 4.87 -18.11
N ILE A 520 -0.74 3.72 -17.63
CA ILE A 520 -0.59 2.42 -18.29
C ILE A 520 -1.66 2.35 -19.38
N ASN A 521 -1.28 2.78 -20.58
CA ASN A 521 -2.19 2.94 -21.72
C ASN A 521 -2.66 1.60 -22.29
N LEU A 522 -1.89 0.54 -22.05
CA LEU A 522 -2.17 -0.80 -22.51
C LEU A 522 -1.62 -1.82 -21.50
N ARG A 523 -2.40 -2.86 -21.24
CA ARG A 523 -2.04 -4.01 -20.39
C ARG A 523 -2.88 -5.22 -20.79
N GLY A 524 -2.46 -6.42 -20.41
CA GLY A 524 -3.24 -7.63 -20.65
C GLY A 524 -2.53 -8.87 -20.13
N SER A 525 -3.21 -10.01 -20.18
CA SER A 525 -2.64 -11.29 -19.77
C SER A 525 -3.33 -12.50 -20.40
N THR A 526 -2.65 -13.62 -20.23
CA THR A 526 -2.92 -14.97 -20.73
C THR A 526 -2.42 -15.96 -19.68
N ALA A 527 -2.54 -17.27 -19.91
CA ALA A 527 -2.09 -18.29 -18.95
C ALA A 527 -0.64 -18.07 -18.52
N HIS A 528 0.28 -17.95 -19.48
CA HIS A 528 1.72 -17.92 -19.23
C HIS A 528 2.37 -16.55 -19.46
N TYR A 529 1.61 -15.54 -19.90
CA TYR A 529 2.15 -14.20 -20.13
C TYR A 529 1.25 -13.11 -19.57
N SER A 530 1.87 -12.01 -19.16
CA SER A 530 1.20 -10.79 -18.74
C SER A 530 2.07 -9.58 -19.07
N PHE A 531 1.46 -8.43 -19.38
CA PHE A 531 2.21 -7.26 -19.83
C PHE A 531 1.51 -5.95 -19.48
N ALA A 532 2.30 -4.89 -19.43
CA ALA A 532 1.85 -3.50 -19.29
C ALA A 532 2.79 -2.53 -20.02
N ILE A 533 2.23 -1.45 -20.57
CA ILE A 533 2.97 -0.41 -21.29
C ILE A 533 2.62 0.98 -20.74
N GLY A 534 3.63 1.68 -20.22
CA GLY A 534 3.54 3.05 -19.71
C GLY A 534 4.20 4.08 -20.62
N ALA A 535 3.78 5.35 -20.53
CA ALA A 535 4.31 6.46 -21.32
C ALA A 535 4.67 7.68 -20.45
N GLY A 536 5.95 7.78 -20.08
CA GLY A 536 6.45 8.69 -19.04
C GLY A 536 7.15 9.97 -19.52
N SER A 537 7.15 10.30 -20.82
CA SER A 537 7.91 11.48 -21.31
C SER A 537 7.42 12.80 -20.71
N LYS A 538 6.14 12.90 -20.35
CA LYS A 538 5.53 14.04 -19.64
C LYS A 538 5.84 14.10 -18.15
N LEU A 539 6.50 13.09 -17.57
CA LEU A 539 6.95 13.14 -16.18
C LEU A 539 8.14 14.08 -15.99
N TYR A 540 8.77 14.57 -17.06
CA TYR A 540 9.98 15.39 -17.02
C TYR A 540 9.72 16.82 -17.54
N PRO A 541 10.51 17.83 -17.11
CA PRO A 541 10.44 19.17 -17.67
C PRO A 541 10.56 19.19 -19.19
N SER A 542 9.69 19.92 -19.87
CA SER A 542 9.71 20.07 -21.33
C SER A 542 11.02 20.68 -21.87
N SER A 543 11.77 21.39 -21.02
CA SER A 543 13.13 21.89 -21.26
C SER A 543 14.19 20.80 -21.41
N MET A 544 13.96 19.58 -20.88
CA MET A 544 14.83 18.43 -21.15
C MET A 544 14.69 17.93 -22.60
N GLY A 545 13.62 18.30 -23.30
CA GLY A 545 13.44 17.99 -24.72
C GLY A 545 13.17 16.51 -25.02
N LEU A 546 12.71 15.71 -24.05
CA LEU A 546 12.23 14.36 -24.29
C LEU A 546 11.11 14.38 -25.35
N THR A 547 11.17 13.43 -26.28
CA THR A 547 10.13 13.14 -27.27
C THR A 547 9.46 11.79 -27.00
N ALA A 548 10.20 10.82 -26.44
CA ALA A 548 9.65 9.55 -25.97
C ALA A 548 10.32 9.08 -24.67
N PHE A 549 9.52 8.47 -23.80
CA PHE A 549 9.94 7.54 -22.76
C PHE A 549 8.80 6.53 -22.61
N GLY A 550 8.88 5.44 -23.37
CA GLY A 550 7.89 4.37 -23.35
C GLY A 550 8.49 3.12 -22.72
N ARG A 551 7.86 2.60 -21.67
CA ARG A 551 8.30 1.39 -20.95
C ARG A 551 7.30 0.28 -21.20
N SER A 552 7.77 -0.80 -21.83
CA SER A 552 7.02 -2.06 -21.98
C SER A 552 7.57 -3.08 -20.99
N VAL A 553 6.68 -3.71 -20.22
CA VAL A 553 7.01 -4.80 -19.29
C VAL A 553 6.26 -6.04 -19.74
N LEU A 554 6.98 -7.16 -19.91
CA LEU A 554 6.42 -8.46 -20.29
C LEU A 554 6.92 -9.52 -19.32
N PHE A 555 6.01 -10.18 -18.59
CA PHE A 555 6.33 -11.33 -17.75
C PHE A 555 6.34 -12.59 -18.62
N LEU A 556 7.53 -13.01 -19.06
CA LEU A 556 7.71 -14.13 -19.96
C LEU A 556 7.60 -15.45 -19.20
N ASP A 557 6.67 -16.32 -19.61
CA ASP A 557 6.35 -17.61 -18.95
C ASP A 557 6.01 -17.45 -17.45
N ARG A 558 5.47 -16.28 -17.06
CA ARG A 558 5.32 -15.77 -15.67
C ARG A 558 6.54 -16.04 -14.77
N ARG A 559 7.76 -16.02 -15.36
CA ARG A 559 9.04 -16.33 -14.70
C ARG A 559 10.11 -15.27 -14.92
N ILE A 560 10.21 -14.71 -16.13
CA ILE A 560 11.24 -13.72 -16.50
C ILE A 560 10.58 -12.41 -16.92
N PRO A 561 10.62 -11.36 -16.08
CA PRO A 561 10.32 -10.01 -16.55
C PRO A 561 11.32 -9.58 -17.63
N VAL A 562 10.81 -9.15 -18.77
CA VAL A 562 11.56 -8.46 -19.82
C VAL A 562 11.05 -7.02 -19.88
N VAL A 563 11.96 -6.07 -19.67
CA VAL A 563 11.66 -4.62 -19.68
C VAL A 563 12.31 -4.00 -20.92
N ARG A 564 11.54 -3.21 -21.66
CA ARG A 564 12.01 -2.46 -22.83
C ARG A 564 11.66 -0.98 -22.67
N ASP A 565 12.69 -0.14 -22.58
CA ASP A 565 12.56 1.31 -22.51
C ASP A 565 13.01 1.97 -23.81
N VAL A 566 12.09 2.68 -24.48
CA VAL A 566 12.38 3.52 -25.64
C VAL A 566 12.52 4.96 -25.15
N VAL A 567 13.73 5.52 -25.19
CA VAL A 567 14.03 6.86 -24.67
C VAL A 567 14.58 7.74 -25.78
N ARG A 568 13.91 8.84 -26.08
CA ARG A 568 14.24 9.76 -27.19
C ARG A 568 14.18 11.22 -26.75
N ALA A 569 15.09 12.04 -27.25
CA ALA A 569 15.18 13.47 -26.99
C ALA A 569 15.63 14.28 -28.23
N ARG A 570 15.41 15.59 -28.20
CA ARG A 570 15.80 16.53 -29.28
C ARG A 570 17.31 16.83 -29.37
N SER A 571 18.09 16.42 -28.39
CA SER A 571 19.55 16.52 -28.32
C SER A 571 20.11 15.27 -27.65
N ASN A 572 21.43 15.08 -27.69
CA ASN A 572 22.05 14.04 -26.87
C ASN A 572 21.84 14.33 -25.38
N LYS A 573 21.68 13.26 -24.60
CA LYS A 573 21.35 13.24 -23.17
C LYS A 573 22.03 12.06 -22.48
N ARG A 574 22.29 12.23 -21.18
CA ARG A 574 22.78 11.15 -20.32
C ARG A 574 21.60 10.44 -19.68
N PHE A 575 21.12 9.38 -20.34
CA PHE A 575 20.05 8.52 -19.84
C PHE A 575 20.60 7.44 -18.90
N GLU A 576 20.08 7.35 -17.68
CA GLU A 576 20.37 6.27 -16.71
C GLU A 576 19.07 5.54 -16.33
N ILE A 577 18.95 4.24 -16.60
CA ILE A 577 17.90 3.39 -16.00
C ILE A 577 18.40 2.87 -14.66
N VAL A 578 17.60 3.01 -13.61
CA VAL A 578 17.94 2.60 -12.24
C VAL A 578 17.26 1.28 -11.89
N TYR A 579 18.01 0.38 -11.26
CA TYR A 579 17.47 -0.78 -10.52
C TYR A 579 18.17 -0.88 -9.16
N HIS A 580 17.45 -1.17 -8.08
CA HIS A 580 18.03 -1.32 -6.75
C HIS A 580 18.19 -2.80 -6.36
N ALA A 581 19.31 -3.12 -5.71
CA ALA A 581 19.60 -4.36 -5.00
C ALA A 581 19.36 -4.15 -3.49
N MET A 582 19.06 -5.23 -2.75
CA MET A 582 18.98 -5.14 -1.29
C MET A 582 20.35 -4.87 -0.68
N ASP A 583 21.36 -5.67 -1.06
CA ASP A 583 22.70 -5.58 -0.48
C ASP A 583 23.64 -4.74 -1.35
N GLY A 584 23.94 -5.23 -2.56
CA GLY A 584 25.03 -4.72 -3.38
C GLY A 584 24.90 -5.09 -4.85
N ALA A 585 25.46 -4.27 -5.73
CA ALA A 585 25.40 -4.46 -7.17
C ALA A 585 26.80 -4.53 -7.80
N SER A 586 27.00 -5.42 -8.79
CA SER A 586 28.24 -5.50 -9.56
C SER A 586 27.96 -5.86 -11.03
N ARG A 587 28.93 -5.63 -11.93
CA ARG A 587 28.83 -5.95 -13.36
C ARG A 587 29.68 -7.18 -13.72
N ASP A 588 29.12 -8.04 -14.56
CA ASP A 588 29.77 -9.22 -15.13
C ASP A 588 29.46 -9.28 -16.64
N GLY A 589 30.28 -8.61 -17.44
CA GLY A 589 30.09 -8.49 -18.90
C GLY A 589 28.78 -7.76 -19.27
N SER A 590 27.87 -8.48 -19.93
CA SER A 590 26.50 -8.02 -20.26
C SER A 590 25.49 -8.19 -19.13
N TRP A 591 25.91 -8.76 -17.99
CA TRP A 591 25.07 -8.91 -16.80
C TRP A 591 25.39 -7.85 -15.74
N ILE A 592 24.37 -7.52 -14.96
CA ILE A 592 24.49 -6.84 -13.67
C ILE A 592 23.94 -7.80 -12.62
N ARG A 593 24.74 -8.09 -11.60
CA ARG A 593 24.40 -8.91 -10.45
C ARG A 593 23.87 -8.00 -9.35
N LEU A 594 22.56 -8.00 -9.13
CA LEU A 594 21.94 -7.35 -7.97
C LEU A 594 21.79 -8.41 -6.87
N ASN A 595 22.52 -8.25 -5.76
CA ASN A 595 22.45 -9.20 -4.65
C ASN A 595 21.25 -8.88 -3.75
N GLY A 596 20.44 -9.91 -3.51
CA GLY A 596 19.42 -9.95 -2.48
C GLY A 596 19.86 -10.83 -1.32
N LYS A 597 19.03 -10.85 -0.26
CA LYS A 597 19.26 -11.66 0.94
C LYS A 597 19.05 -13.15 0.65
N ASN A 598 19.37 -14.00 1.63
CA ASN A 598 19.07 -15.44 1.61
C ASN A 598 19.57 -16.15 0.33
N ASP A 599 20.78 -15.83 -0.13
CA ASP A 599 21.40 -16.34 -1.37
C ASP A 599 20.56 -16.06 -2.65
N ARG A 600 19.73 -15.01 -2.68
CA ARG A 600 18.98 -14.59 -3.87
C ARG A 600 19.72 -13.52 -4.67
N VAL A 601 19.55 -13.54 -5.98
CA VAL A 601 20.18 -12.60 -6.91
C VAL A 601 19.23 -12.29 -8.06
N LEU A 602 19.13 -11.02 -8.46
CA LEU A 602 18.61 -10.65 -9.77
C LEU A 602 19.76 -10.48 -10.75
N GLY A 603 19.79 -11.32 -11.78
CA GLY A 603 20.65 -11.12 -12.94
C GLY A 603 19.94 -10.23 -13.94
N VAL A 604 20.32 -8.96 -14.03
CA VAL A 604 19.85 -8.05 -15.09
C VAL A 604 20.75 -8.25 -16.30
N ASN A 605 20.28 -8.96 -17.33
CA ASN A 605 20.99 -9.05 -18.61
C ASN A 605 20.63 -7.85 -19.48
N VAL A 606 21.62 -7.07 -19.91
CA VAL A 606 21.44 -5.93 -20.81
C VAL A 606 21.72 -6.39 -22.24
N VAL A 607 20.64 -6.55 -23.03
CA VAL A 607 20.69 -6.94 -24.45
C VAL A 607 20.94 -5.71 -25.33
N SER A 608 20.31 -4.59 -24.98
CA SER A 608 20.50 -3.29 -25.61
C SER A 608 20.55 -2.20 -24.52
N PRO A 609 21.37 -1.14 -24.68
CA PRO A 609 22.42 -1.00 -25.68
C PRO A 609 23.59 -1.97 -25.39
N ALA A 610 24.14 -2.61 -26.42
CA ALA A 610 25.21 -3.61 -26.26
C ALA A 610 26.49 -3.01 -25.62
N ALA A 611 26.77 -1.72 -25.89
CA ALA A 611 27.80 -0.95 -25.21
C ALA A 611 27.16 -0.05 -24.13
N PHE A 612 27.23 -0.48 -22.88
CA PHE A 612 26.71 0.22 -21.71
C PHE A 612 27.76 0.37 -20.61
N GLU A 613 27.50 1.29 -19.68
CA GLU A 613 28.19 1.46 -18.40
C GLU A 613 27.23 1.22 -17.23
N VAL A 614 27.79 0.96 -16.05
CA VAL A 614 27.04 0.85 -14.80
C VAL A 614 27.75 1.68 -13.74
N ARG A 615 26.99 2.54 -13.06
CA ARG A 615 27.39 3.21 -11.82
C ARG A 615 26.61 2.59 -10.67
N THR A 616 27.22 2.46 -9.49
CA THR A 616 26.53 2.02 -8.28
C THR A 616 26.54 3.10 -7.20
N GLU A 617 25.52 3.10 -6.35
CA GLU A 617 25.32 4.08 -5.29
C GLU A 617 24.63 3.40 -4.10
N SER A 618 25.27 3.40 -2.92
CA SER A 618 24.59 2.99 -1.69
C SER A 618 23.68 4.12 -1.20
N GLN A 619 22.47 3.78 -0.79
CA GLN A 619 21.39 4.71 -0.50
C GLN A 619 20.75 4.36 0.84
N SER A 620 21.02 5.18 1.86
CA SER A 620 20.36 5.13 3.17
C SER A 620 19.26 6.19 3.25
N LEU A 621 18.00 5.75 3.17
CA LEU A 621 16.85 6.58 3.53
C LEU A 621 16.51 6.40 5.01
N VAL A 622 15.87 7.40 5.61
CA VAL A 622 15.43 7.34 7.01
C VAL A 622 14.25 6.36 7.13
N HIS A 623 14.29 5.49 8.15
CA HIS A 623 13.39 4.34 8.35
C HIS A 623 13.60 3.16 7.38
N LEU A 624 14.66 3.17 6.57
CA LEU A 624 15.07 2.01 5.78
C LEU A 624 15.53 0.85 6.68
N ASP A 625 16.06 1.18 7.87
CA ASP A 625 16.37 0.27 8.98
C ASP A 625 15.18 -0.59 9.45
N LYS A 626 13.95 -0.15 9.22
CA LYS A 626 12.72 -0.89 9.55
C LYS A 626 12.27 -1.87 8.47
N PHE A 627 12.90 -1.84 7.29
CA PHE A 627 12.65 -2.75 6.18
C PHE A 627 13.85 -3.67 5.93
N ASP A 628 15.06 -3.12 5.97
CA ASP A 628 16.31 -3.86 5.88
C ASP A 628 17.22 -3.52 7.06
N SER A 629 17.72 -4.56 7.75
CA SER A 629 18.64 -4.45 8.89
C SER A 629 19.88 -3.61 8.61
N ASP A 630 20.26 -3.54 7.34
CA ASP A 630 21.49 -2.92 6.85
C ASP A 630 21.34 -1.40 6.65
N GLY A 631 20.13 -0.84 6.86
CA GLY A 631 19.85 0.60 6.80
C GLY A 631 20.19 1.26 5.45
N SER A 632 20.36 0.46 4.40
CA SER A 632 20.83 0.87 3.08
C SER A 632 20.34 -0.10 2.00
N MET A 633 20.28 0.39 0.76
CA MET A 633 20.12 -0.42 -0.46
C MET A 633 21.13 0.06 -1.50
N THR A 634 21.49 -0.77 -2.47
CA THR A 634 22.44 -0.38 -3.52
C THR A 634 21.74 -0.19 -4.87
N ALA A 635 21.67 1.05 -5.33
CA ALA A 635 21.24 1.37 -6.69
C ALA A 635 22.32 0.98 -7.72
N ALA A 636 21.87 0.52 -8.89
CA ALA A 636 22.66 0.34 -10.09
C ALA A 636 22.05 1.17 -11.23
N MET A 637 22.78 2.17 -11.70
CA MET A 637 22.39 3.06 -12.79
C MET A 637 23.07 2.62 -14.10
N ILE A 638 22.26 2.15 -15.05
CA ILE A 638 22.67 1.63 -16.35
C ILE A 638 22.57 2.74 -17.40
N ARG A 639 23.65 3.06 -18.12
CA ARG A 639 23.62 4.04 -19.23
C ARG A 639 24.26 3.51 -20.50
N PRO A 640 23.92 4.02 -21.71
CA PRO A 640 24.72 3.80 -22.90
C PRO A 640 26.15 4.32 -22.69
N ALA A 641 27.14 3.73 -23.37
CA ALA A 641 28.56 4.12 -23.22
C ALA A 641 28.86 5.57 -23.67
N THR A 642 27.98 6.19 -24.45
CA THR A 642 28.02 7.61 -24.82
C THR A 642 26.64 8.24 -24.73
N ASP A 643 26.58 9.50 -24.32
CA ASP A 643 25.34 10.26 -24.21
C ASP A 643 24.70 10.43 -25.60
N THR A 644 23.39 10.17 -25.73
CA THR A 644 22.69 9.94 -27.00
C THR A 644 21.32 10.60 -27.04
N SER A 645 20.78 10.85 -28.23
CA SER A 645 19.44 11.41 -28.45
C SER A 645 18.36 10.34 -28.65
N ASP A 646 18.75 9.10 -28.96
CA ASP A 646 17.87 7.93 -29.08
C ASP A 646 18.57 6.72 -28.44
N THR A 647 17.84 5.94 -27.65
CA THR A 647 18.30 4.64 -27.18
C THR A 647 17.12 3.72 -26.84
N VAL A 648 17.33 2.43 -27.02
CA VAL A 648 16.45 1.39 -26.50
C VAL A 648 17.23 0.59 -25.46
N PHE A 649 16.80 0.65 -24.20
CA PHE A 649 17.23 -0.33 -23.21
C PHE A 649 16.35 -1.57 -23.37
N LEU A 650 16.96 -2.75 -23.46
CA LEU A 650 16.25 -4.03 -23.42
C LEU A 650 16.94 -4.90 -22.37
N THR A 651 16.24 -5.17 -21.28
CA THR A 651 16.75 -5.91 -20.12
C THR A 651 15.88 -7.11 -19.77
N ALA A 652 16.51 -8.26 -19.51
CA ALA A 652 15.84 -9.41 -18.91
C ALA A 652 16.23 -9.51 -17.44
N LEU A 653 15.24 -9.64 -16.56
CA LEU A 653 15.42 -9.74 -15.11
C LEU A 653 15.33 -11.22 -14.72
N VAL A 654 16.48 -11.84 -14.42
CA VAL A 654 16.56 -13.30 -14.19
C VAL A 654 16.73 -13.62 -12.70
N PRO A 655 15.69 -14.12 -12.01
CA PRO A 655 15.81 -14.59 -10.63
C PRO A 655 16.71 -15.83 -10.58
N GLN A 656 17.68 -15.83 -9.67
CA GLN A 656 18.60 -16.95 -9.48
C GLN A 656 19.19 -16.96 -8.07
N ARG A 657 19.96 -17.99 -7.76
CA ARG A 657 20.73 -18.07 -6.51
C ARG A 657 22.17 -17.59 -6.68
N GLY A 658 22.70 -16.90 -5.68
CA GLY A 658 24.05 -16.33 -5.70
C GLY A 658 25.15 -17.39 -5.81
N SER A 659 24.95 -18.52 -5.13
CA SER A 659 25.70 -19.78 -5.25
C SER A 659 25.76 -20.33 -6.68
N ASN A 660 24.70 -20.15 -7.47
CA ASN A 660 24.57 -20.66 -8.83
C ASN A 660 24.93 -19.63 -9.93
N TRP A 661 25.37 -18.41 -9.60
CA TRP A 661 25.62 -17.34 -10.58
C TRP A 661 26.54 -17.73 -11.75
N ALA A 662 27.55 -18.57 -11.50
CA ALA A 662 28.51 -18.97 -12.53
C ALA A 662 27.92 -20.00 -13.53
N SER A 663 27.02 -20.87 -13.06
CA SER A 663 26.57 -22.08 -13.79
C SER A 663 25.09 -22.05 -14.21
N GLY A 664 24.24 -21.32 -13.49
CA GLY A 664 22.79 -21.31 -13.67
C GLY A 664 22.23 -20.16 -14.53
N ARG A 665 23.08 -19.33 -15.14
CA ARG A 665 22.62 -18.24 -16.01
C ARG A 665 22.14 -18.78 -17.37
N PRO A 666 20.91 -18.46 -17.81
CA PRO A 666 20.46 -18.79 -19.16
C PRO A 666 21.24 -17.99 -20.20
N ARG A 667 21.35 -18.53 -21.42
CA ARG A 667 21.92 -17.80 -22.55
C ARG A 667 20.86 -16.84 -23.10
N ILE A 668 21.14 -15.54 -23.02
CA ILE A 668 20.28 -14.48 -23.57
C ILE A 668 21.05 -13.76 -24.68
N ALA A 669 20.38 -13.51 -25.79
CA ALA A 669 20.92 -12.76 -26.93
C ALA A 669 19.81 -11.94 -27.61
N ALA A 670 20.19 -10.91 -28.37
CA ALA A 670 19.26 -10.22 -29.26
C ALA A 670 18.69 -11.19 -30.30
N ILE A 671 17.39 -11.08 -30.58
CA ILE A 671 16.74 -11.88 -31.64
C ILE A 671 17.17 -11.41 -33.04
N ASP A 672 17.50 -10.11 -33.17
CA ASP A 672 18.13 -9.51 -34.34
C ASP A 672 19.39 -8.76 -33.88
N PRO A 673 20.60 -9.25 -34.19
CA PRO A 673 21.85 -8.56 -33.82
C PRO A 673 22.05 -7.19 -34.49
N SER A 674 21.29 -6.86 -35.55
CA SER A 674 21.35 -5.55 -36.22
C SER A 674 20.43 -4.51 -35.58
N ASP A 675 19.38 -4.95 -34.87
CA ASP A 675 18.50 -4.11 -34.06
C ASP A 675 18.24 -4.80 -32.71
N PRO A 676 19.23 -4.78 -31.78
CA PRO A 676 19.14 -5.48 -30.51
C PRO A 676 18.08 -4.90 -29.56
N GLY A 677 17.46 -3.77 -29.93
CA GLY A 677 16.32 -3.20 -29.22
C GLY A 677 14.99 -3.88 -29.55
N ARG A 678 14.87 -4.71 -30.59
CA ARG A 678 13.60 -5.35 -30.98
C ARG A 678 13.11 -6.43 -30.02
N GLY A 679 14.02 -7.20 -29.44
CA GLY A 679 13.64 -8.42 -28.77
C GLY A 679 14.82 -9.33 -28.48
N LEU A 680 14.55 -10.41 -27.76
CA LEU A 680 15.56 -11.35 -27.28
C LEU A 680 15.13 -12.80 -27.50
N SER A 681 16.14 -13.66 -27.62
CA SER A 681 16.03 -15.11 -27.52
C SER A 681 16.74 -15.55 -26.26
N LEU A 682 16.03 -16.33 -25.43
CA LEU A 682 16.54 -16.93 -24.21
C LEU A 682 16.55 -18.46 -24.37
N THR A 683 17.66 -19.10 -24.02
CA THR A 683 17.75 -20.56 -23.92
C THR A 683 18.39 -21.01 -22.60
N GLY A 684 18.06 -22.23 -22.15
CA GLY A 684 18.70 -22.85 -20.99
C GLY A 684 18.08 -22.53 -19.61
N LEU A 685 16.89 -21.93 -19.54
CA LEU A 685 16.07 -21.98 -18.32
C LEU A 685 15.57 -23.40 -18.00
N GLU A 686 15.40 -24.20 -19.04
CA GLU A 686 15.05 -25.62 -19.00
C GLU A 686 15.85 -26.34 -20.08
N ALA A 687 16.03 -27.66 -19.92
CA ALA A 687 16.78 -28.46 -20.88
C ALA A 687 16.12 -28.43 -22.27
N GLY A 688 16.73 -27.68 -23.19
CA GLY A 688 16.28 -27.54 -24.58
C GLY A 688 15.12 -26.56 -24.82
N ALA A 689 14.61 -25.85 -23.81
CA ALA A 689 13.61 -24.81 -24.06
C ALA A 689 14.26 -23.55 -24.67
N GLN A 690 13.58 -22.95 -25.65
CA GLN A 690 13.84 -21.60 -26.13
C GLN A 690 12.59 -20.73 -25.96
N LEU A 691 12.79 -19.53 -25.42
CA LEU A 691 11.78 -18.48 -25.29
C LEU A 691 12.23 -17.27 -26.11
N ASP A 692 11.44 -16.91 -27.12
CA ASP A 692 11.65 -15.71 -27.93
C ASP A 692 10.61 -14.63 -27.52
N ALA A 693 11.06 -13.38 -27.42
CA ALA A 693 10.21 -12.23 -27.10
C ALA A 693 10.49 -11.09 -28.09
N VAL A 694 9.44 -10.61 -28.79
CA VAL A 694 9.54 -9.55 -29.79
C VAL A 694 8.58 -8.41 -29.45
N PHE A 695 9.15 -7.22 -29.32
CA PHE A 695 8.45 -5.99 -29.05
C PHE A 695 8.17 -5.22 -30.34
N ASN A 696 7.23 -4.28 -30.23
CA ASN A 696 6.83 -3.37 -31.28
C ASN A 696 6.56 -2.00 -30.65
N GLU A 697 6.86 -0.91 -31.35
CA GLU A 697 6.66 0.45 -30.84
C GLU A 697 5.26 0.99 -31.15
N ASP A 698 4.64 0.48 -32.20
CA ASP A 698 3.26 0.77 -32.60
C ASP A 698 2.53 -0.55 -32.85
N PRO A 699 1.63 -0.98 -31.95
CA PRO A 699 0.84 -2.20 -32.14
C PRO A 699 0.00 -2.23 -33.44
N GLY A 700 -0.26 -1.07 -34.06
CA GLY A 700 -0.92 -0.97 -35.35
C GLY A 700 -0.02 -1.28 -36.56
N GLN A 701 1.31 -1.29 -36.40
CA GLN A 701 2.28 -1.56 -37.46
C GLN A 701 2.84 -2.99 -37.39
N THR A 702 3.30 -3.49 -38.53
CA THR A 702 3.93 -4.83 -38.62
C THR A 702 5.43 -4.76 -38.35
N SER A 703 5.87 -5.43 -37.28
CA SER A 703 7.28 -5.74 -37.01
C SER A 703 7.65 -7.12 -37.58
N ALA A 704 8.95 -7.35 -37.82
CA ALA A 704 9.49 -8.65 -38.22
C ALA A 704 10.96 -8.82 -37.80
N ALA A 705 11.32 -10.00 -37.31
CA ALA A 705 12.68 -10.39 -36.92
C ALA A 705 12.80 -11.93 -36.85
N ALA A 706 13.91 -12.51 -37.30
CA ALA A 706 14.23 -13.94 -37.19
C ALA A 706 13.07 -14.91 -37.57
N GLY A 707 12.40 -14.65 -38.70
CA GLY A 707 11.27 -15.46 -39.19
C GLY A 707 9.92 -15.13 -38.55
N LEU A 708 9.89 -14.47 -37.39
CA LEU A 708 8.68 -13.95 -36.77
C LEU A 708 8.24 -12.65 -37.44
N SER A 709 6.94 -12.49 -37.68
CA SER A 709 6.31 -11.21 -38.02
C SER A 709 5.03 -11.00 -37.24
N VAL A 710 4.81 -9.79 -36.73
CA VAL A 710 3.72 -9.46 -35.80
C VAL A 710 3.17 -8.06 -36.02
N LYS A 711 1.84 -7.90 -36.00
CA LYS A 711 1.15 -6.61 -35.79
C LYS A 711 0.54 -6.65 -34.39
N GLY A 712 1.17 -5.95 -33.45
CA GLY A 712 1.10 -6.18 -31.99
C GLY A 712 2.47 -6.51 -31.38
N MET A 713 2.49 -7.04 -30.16
CA MET A 713 3.67 -7.67 -29.51
C MET A 713 3.57 -9.20 -29.55
N ALA A 714 4.69 -9.94 -29.46
CA ALA A 714 4.65 -11.41 -29.45
C ALA A 714 5.67 -12.09 -28.52
N GLY A 715 5.28 -13.27 -28.04
CA GLY A 715 6.14 -14.25 -27.37
C GLY A 715 6.00 -15.65 -27.98
N VAL A 716 7.07 -16.45 -28.01
CA VAL A 716 7.06 -17.80 -28.58
C VAL A 716 7.88 -18.76 -27.70
N ARG A 717 7.33 -19.95 -27.39
CA ARG A 717 8.05 -21.04 -26.72
C ARG A 717 8.29 -22.19 -27.70
N LYS A 718 9.54 -22.60 -27.84
CA LYS A 718 10.01 -23.72 -28.68
C LYS A 718 10.58 -24.84 -27.80
N THR A 719 10.36 -26.08 -28.23
CA THR A 719 10.90 -27.30 -27.59
C THR A 719 12.35 -27.56 -27.98
N VAL A 720 12.98 -28.57 -27.36
CA VAL A 720 14.33 -29.05 -27.68
C VAL A 720 14.54 -29.41 -29.16
N ASN A 721 13.47 -29.75 -29.87
CA ASN A 721 13.49 -30.09 -31.29
C ASN A 721 13.20 -28.87 -32.20
N GLY A 722 13.23 -27.65 -31.66
CA GLY A 722 12.91 -26.40 -32.36
C GLY A 722 11.41 -26.20 -32.66
N GLN A 723 10.56 -27.18 -32.36
CA GLN A 723 9.12 -27.11 -32.62
C GLN A 723 8.46 -26.06 -31.71
N VAL A 724 7.66 -25.17 -32.29
CA VAL A 724 6.86 -24.21 -31.55
C VAL A 724 5.75 -24.95 -30.78
N ALA A 725 5.80 -24.88 -29.45
CA ALA A 725 4.80 -25.44 -28.56
C ALA A 725 3.66 -24.44 -28.28
N ARG A 726 4.01 -23.16 -28.18
CA ARG A 726 3.12 -22.09 -27.72
C ARG A 726 3.51 -20.76 -28.35
N VAL A 727 2.49 -19.97 -28.67
CA VAL A 727 2.62 -18.58 -29.16
C VAL A 727 1.72 -17.65 -28.35
N MET A 728 2.14 -16.39 -28.22
CA MET A 728 1.34 -15.32 -27.65
C MET A 728 1.40 -14.10 -28.55
N LEU A 729 0.24 -13.46 -28.75
CA LEU A 729 0.03 -12.19 -29.42
C LEU A 729 -0.58 -11.23 -28.39
N ALA A 730 0.14 -10.18 -28.01
CA ALA A 730 -0.31 -9.18 -27.06
C ALA A 730 -0.77 -7.92 -27.79
N SER A 731 -2.04 -7.55 -27.59
CA SER A 731 -2.68 -6.39 -28.22
C SER A 731 -2.39 -6.29 -29.73
N GLY A 732 -2.65 -7.36 -30.46
CA GLY A 732 -2.33 -7.45 -31.88
C GLY A 732 -3.43 -8.08 -32.73
N THR A 733 -3.26 -8.03 -34.05
CA THR A 733 -4.20 -8.63 -35.01
C THR A 733 -3.61 -9.82 -35.77
N SER A 734 -2.29 -9.93 -35.85
CA SER A 734 -1.63 -11.05 -36.54
C SER A 734 -0.25 -11.40 -35.98
N LEU A 735 0.05 -12.70 -35.94
CA LEU A 735 1.35 -13.29 -35.66
C LEU A 735 1.63 -14.42 -36.65
N SER A 736 2.77 -14.35 -37.34
CA SER A 736 3.26 -15.36 -38.27
C SER A 736 4.68 -15.79 -37.92
N LEU A 737 5.02 -17.06 -38.11
CA LEU A 737 6.35 -17.63 -37.91
C LEU A 737 6.77 -18.37 -39.19
N ASP A 738 7.94 -18.02 -39.73
CA ASP A 738 8.51 -18.59 -40.97
C ASP A 738 7.51 -18.59 -42.15
N GLY A 739 6.76 -17.49 -42.26
CA GLY A 739 5.70 -17.30 -43.27
C GLY A 739 4.37 -18.01 -42.98
N THR A 740 4.31 -18.88 -41.97
CA THR A 740 3.07 -19.54 -41.53
C THR A 740 2.28 -18.61 -40.59
N PRO A 741 1.02 -18.23 -40.90
CA PRO A 741 0.18 -17.49 -39.96
C PRO A 741 -0.16 -18.37 -38.76
N TRP A 742 0.19 -17.95 -37.55
CA TRP A 742 -0.05 -18.67 -36.30
C TRP A 742 -1.29 -18.17 -35.55
N ILE A 743 -1.49 -16.85 -35.52
CA ILE A 743 -2.69 -16.19 -35.00
C ILE A 743 -3.13 -15.13 -36.01
N GLU A 744 -4.40 -15.15 -36.39
CA GLU A 744 -5.07 -14.10 -37.17
C GLU A 744 -6.39 -13.75 -36.46
N VAL A 745 -6.49 -12.55 -35.91
CA VAL A 745 -7.71 -12.03 -35.27
C VAL A 745 -8.64 -11.49 -36.35
N ALA A 746 -9.96 -11.68 -36.20
CA ALA A 746 -10.92 -11.17 -37.17
C ALA A 746 -11.17 -9.66 -37.01
N GLY A 747 -10.79 -8.88 -38.02
CA GLY A 747 -10.94 -7.42 -38.05
C GLY A 747 -9.64 -6.69 -37.70
N ASP A 748 -9.73 -5.38 -37.51
CA ASP A 748 -8.59 -4.53 -37.10
C ASP A 748 -8.52 -4.28 -35.58
N ASP A 749 -9.52 -4.74 -34.82
CA ASP A 749 -9.52 -4.73 -33.35
C ASP A 749 -8.37 -5.60 -32.80
N PRO A 750 -7.40 -5.03 -32.08
CA PRO A 750 -6.33 -5.82 -31.48
C PRO A 750 -6.85 -6.67 -30.31
N ALA A 751 -6.29 -7.87 -30.15
CA ALA A 751 -6.61 -8.80 -29.08
C ALA A 751 -5.34 -9.28 -28.36
N THR A 752 -5.49 -9.71 -27.12
CA THR A 752 -4.48 -10.46 -26.37
C THR A 752 -4.84 -11.93 -26.37
N VAL A 753 -4.04 -12.78 -27.01
CA VAL A 753 -4.31 -14.21 -27.20
C VAL A 753 -3.03 -15.03 -27.05
N GLU A 754 -3.07 -16.07 -26.24
CA GLU A 754 -2.08 -17.15 -26.21
C GLU A 754 -2.71 -18.44 -26.77
N ALA A 755 -1.94 -19.19 -27.56
CA ALA A 755 -2.33 -20.50 -28.06
C ALA A 755 -1.21 -21.52 -27.80
N GLU A 756 -1.51 -22.56 -27.02
CA GLU A 756 -0.63 -23.66 -26.66
C GLU A 756 -1.12 -24.98 -27.29
N ARG A 757 -0.18 -25.79 -27.80
CA ARG A 757 -0.47 -27.09 -28.43
C ARG A 757 0.00 -28.24 -27.55
N ASN A 758 -0.96 -28.93 -26.93
CA ASN A 758 -0.72 -30.11 -26.11
C ASN A 758 -1.25 -31.37 -26.83
N GLY A 759 -0.41 -31.94 -27.71
CA GLY A 759 -0.76 -33.09 -28.53
C GLY A 759 -1.91 -32.79 -29.50
N TYR A 760 -3.10 -33.37 -29.23
CA TYR A 760 -4.32 -33.16 -30.00
C TYR A 760 -5.21 -32.02 -29.44
N ILE A 761 -4.81 -31.38 -28.35
CA ILE A 761 -5.52 -30.25 -27.73
C ILE A 761 -4.83 -28.94 -28.15
N LEU A 762 -5.63 -27.95 -28.51
CA LEU A 762 -5.23 -26.54 -28.57
C LEU A 762 -5.87 -25.81 -27.38
N ASP A 763 -5.08 -25.43 -26.39
CA ASP A 763 -5.54 -24.62 -25.27
C ASP A 763 -5.26 -23.15 -25.59
N VAL A 764 -6.32 -22.32 -25.58
CA VAL A 764 -6.28 -20.90 -25.94
C VAL A 764 -6.69 -20.06 -24.74
N THR A 765 -6.00 -18.97 -24.44
CA THR A 765 -6.37 -18.05 -23.34
C THR A 765 -6.21 -16.59 -23.72
N GLY A 766 -7.03 -15.72 -23.13
CA GLY A 766 -7.07 -14.28 -23.40
C GLY A 766 -8.44 -13.81 -23.90
N ASP A 767 -8.45 -12.79 -24.76
CA ASP A 767 -9.65 -12.13 -25.26
C ASP A 767 -10.49 -13.04 -26.18
N GLU A 768 -11.79 -13.13 -25.89
CA GLU A 768 -12.74 -13.99 -26.61
C GLU A 768 -13.18 -13.35 -27.94
N ARG A 769 -12.28 -13.36 -28.93
CA ARG A 769 -12.52 -12.84 -30.28
C ARG A 769 -12.63 -13.96 -31.32
N PRO A 770 -13.39 -13.77 -32.43
CA PRO A 770 -13.31 -14.68 -33.56
C PRO A 770 -11.89 -14.66 -34.14
N MET A 771 -11.28 -15.82 -34.28
CA MET A 771 -9.85 -15.93 -34.61
C MET A 771 -9.53 -17.20 -35.40
N ARG A 772 -8.49 -17.15 -36.23
CA ARG A 772 -7.89 -18.29 -36.93
C ARG A 772 -6.53 -18.59 -36.30
N LEU A 773 -6.31 -19.86 -35.95
CA LEU A 773 -5.14 -20.33 -35.20
C LEU A 773 -4.48 -21.51 -35.92
N TYR A 774 -3.16 -21.57 -35.94
CA TYR A 774 -2.42 -22.72 -36.50
C TYR A 774 -2.38 -23.88 -35.50
N ALA A 775 -3.08 -24.97 -35.83
CA ALA A 775 -3.26 -26.10 -34.94
C ALA A 775 -3.33 -27.43 -35.73
N PRO A 776 -2.26 -27.83 -36.45
CA PRO A 776 -2.23 -29.11 -37.15
C PRO A 776 -2.51 -30.26 -36.19
N GLY A 777 -3.40 -31.17 -36.60
CA GLY A 777 -3.81 -32.34 -35.83
C GLY A 777 -4.78 -32.11 -34.65
N ALA A 778 -5.05 -30.86 -34.24
CA ALA A 778 -5.92 -30.62 -33.08
C ALA A 778 -7.37 -31.11 -33.30
N THR A 779 -7.89 -31.90 -32.36
CA THR A 779 -9.26 -32.43 -32.33
C THR A 779 -10.11 -31.78 -31.24
N VAL A 780 -9.46 -31.20 -30.21
CA VAL A 780 -10.10 -30.42 -29.14
C VAL A 780 -9.51 -29.01 -29.16
N VAL A 781 -10.37 -27.99 -29.03
CA VAL A 781 -9.96 -26.62 -28.76
C VAL A 781 -10.63 -26.17 -27.47
N ARG A 782 -9.88 -25.53 -26.58
CA ARG A 782 -10.41 -24.85 -25.38
C ARG A 782 -10.13 -23.36 -25.45
N LEU A 783 -11.04 -22.55 -24.92
CA LEU A 783 -10.88 -21.11 -24.74
C LEU A 783 -11.09 -20.77 -23.26
N ASN A 784 -10.10 -20.13 -22.64
CA ASN A 784 -10.09 -19.78 -21.21
C ASN A 784 -10.35 -20.96 -20.24
N GLY A 785 -10.10 -22.19 -20.70
CA GLY A 785 -10.32 -23.45 -19.98
C GLY A 785 -11.52 -24.26 -20.48
N GLU A 786 -12.48 -23.63 -21.18
CA GLU A 786 -13.73 -24.28 -21.60
C GLU A 786 -13.65 -24.84 -23.03
N PRO A 787 -14.16 -26.07 -23.30
CA PRO A 787 -14.20 -26.63 -24.66
C PRO A 787 -15.08 -25.80 -25.61
N VAL A 788 -14.56 -25.44 -26.79
CA VAL A 788 -15.29 -24.62 -27.79
C VAL A 788 -15.44 -25.33 -29.13
N SER A 789 -16.55 -25.04 -29.81
CA SER A 789 -16.76 -25.46 -31.20
C SER A 789 -15.87 -24.67 -32.16
N PHE A 790 -15.24 -25.37 -33.10
CA PHE A 790 -14.36 -24.78 -34.10
C PHE A 790 -14.62 -25.36 -35.50
N SER A 791 -14.24 -24.62 -36.52
CA SER A 791 -14.16 -25.10 -37.90
C SER A 791 -12.70 -25.29 -38.31
N ARG A 792 -12.40 -26.18 -39.27
CA ARG A 792 -11.03 -26.46 -39.74
C ARG A 792 -10.87 -26.16 -41.22
N ASN A 793 -9.74 -25.56 -41.59
CA ASN A 793 -9.30 -25.40 -42.97
C ASN A 793 -7.80 -25.75 -43.05
N GLY A 794 -7.49 -26.96 -43.53
CA GLY A 794 -6.14 -27.52 -43.45
C GLY A 794 -5.65 -27.60 -42.01
N ASP A 795 -4.43 -27.12 -41.76
CA ASP A 795 -3.81 -27.11 -40.43
C ASP A 795 -4.39 -26.03 -39.49
N HIS A 796 -5.13 -25.06 -40.04
CA HIS A 796 -5.75 -24.00 -39.24
C HIS A 796 -7.12 -24.40 -38.68
N VAL A 797 -7.37 -24.02 -37.44
CA VAL A 797 -8.72 -23.96 -36.86
C VAL A 797 -9.21 -22.52 -36.85
N ARG A 798 -10.52 -22.33 -36.89
CA ARG A 798 -11.19 -21.05 -36.69
C ARG A 798 -12.21 -21.19 -35.58
N ILE A 799 -11.96 -20.45 -34.50
CA ILE A 799 -12.93 -20.23 -33.43
C ILE A 799 -13.89 -19.15 -33.91
N LEU A 800 -15.18 -19.45 -33.88
CA LEU A 800 -16.24 -18.46 -33.97
C LEU A 800 -16.63 -18.10 -32.53
N SER A 801 -16.85 -16.82 -32.24
CA SER A 801 -17.38 -16.40 -30.94
C SER A 801 -18.74 -17.07 -30.73
N GLY A 802 -18.81 -18.04 -29.82
CA GLY A 802 -20.02 -18.78 -29.52
C GLY A 802 -21.02 -17.92 -28.77
N ASP A 803 -22.30 -18.28 -28.87
CA ASP A 803 -23.38 -17.70 -28.08
C ASP A 803 -23.32 -18.27 -26.64
N THR A 804 -22.36 -17.78 -25.85
CA THR A 804 -22.07 -18.27 -24.49
C THR A 804 -23.10 -17.76 -23.49
N GLY A 805 -24.16 -18.54 -23.30
CA GLY A 805 -25.26 -18.21 -22.39
C GLY A 805 -24.82 -17.97 -20.95
N GLY A 806 -24.70 -16.70 -20.56
CA GLY A 806 -24.66 -16.26 -19.16
C GLY A 806 -23.33 -16.45 -18.41
N GLY A 807 -22.21 -16.70 -19.10
CA GLY A 807 -20.88 -16.75 -18.49
C GLY A 807 -20.20 -15.38 -18.47
N ALA A 808 -19.81 -14.88 -17.29
CA ALA A 808 -19.21 -13.55 -17.13
C ALA A 808 -17.70 -13.51 -17.46
N GLY A 809 -17.34 -13.71 -18.73
CA GLY A 809 -15.98 -13.52 -19.23
C GLY A 809 -15.55 -12.05 -19.20
N GLY A 810 -14.65 -11.69 -18.29
CA GLY A 810 -14.16 -10.31 -18.13
C GLY A 810 -13.14 -9.92 -19.21
N SER A 811 -13.56 -9.12 -20.20
CA SER A 811 -12.69 -8.71 -21.31
C SER A 811 -11.49 -7.87 -20.85
N GLY A 812 -10.28 -8.23 -21.29
CA GLY A 812 -9.05 -7.45 -21.08
C GLY A 812 -8.95 -6.21 -21.99
N GLY A 813 -9.92 -6.02 -22.88
CA GLY A 813 -9.98 -4.94 -23.86
C GLY A 813 -9.96 -3.51 -23.30
N ASN A 814 -9.63 -2.57 -24.19
CA ASN A 814 -9.28 -1.18 -23.90
C ASN A 814 -10.45 -0.27 -23.44
N SER A 815 -11.15 -0.62 -22.35
CA SER A 815 -12.09 0.27 -21.63
C SER A 815 -12.50 -0.24 -20.23
N GLY A 816 -11.67 -1.05 -19.56
CA GLY A 816 -12.01 -1.67 -18.28
C GLY A 816 -12.31 -0.70 -17.11
N THR A 817 -13.58 -0.60 -16.73
CA THR A 817 -14.02 -0.20 -15.39
C THR A 817 -13.57 -1.23 -14.35
N GLY A 818 -13.40 -0.82 -13.08
CA GLY A 818 -12.95 -1.74 -12.03
C GLY A 818 -13.89 -2.95 -11.80
N GLY A 819 -13.34 -4.03 -11.26
CA GLY A 819 -14.05 -5.29 -11.05
C GLY A 819 -15.28 -5.15 -10.14
N ASN A 820 -16.37 -5.84 -10.48
CA ASN A 820 -17.64 -5.70 -9.78
C ASN A 820 -17.69 -6.60 -8.55
N GLY A 821 -17.72 -5.99 -7.35
CA GLY A 821 -17.93 -6.70 -6.08
C GLY A 821 -19.30 -7.39 -6.02
N GLY A 822 -19.42 -8.39 -5.15
CA GLY A 822 -20.54 -9.34 -5.13
C GLY A 822 -21.95 -8.74 -5.09
N SER A 823 -22.88 -9.37 -5.79
CA SER A 823 -24.29 -8.98 -5.86
C SER A 823 -25.02 -9.22 -4.54
N GLY A 824 -25.10 -8.19 -3.69
CA GLY A 824 -25.92 -8.18 -2.48
C GLY A 824 -27.43 -8.10 -2.78
N GLY A 825 -28.24 -8.82 -1.99
CA GLY A 825 -29.68 -9.00 -2.22
C GLY A 825 -30.54 -7.74 -2.05
N SER A 826 -31.72 -7.76 -2.67
CA SER A 826 -32.68 -6.66 -2.66
C SER A 826 -33.32 -6.40 -1.29
N GLY A 827 -33.15 -5.20 -0.75
CA GLY A 827 -33.93 -4.63 0.35
C GLY A 827 -34.51 -3.28 -0.05
N GLY A 828 -35.82 -3.08 0.07
CA GLY A 828 -36.51 -1.94 -0.54
C GLY A 828 -36.55 -0.66 0.32
N ALA A 829 -36.47 0.49 -0.34
CA ALA A 829 -36.89 1.79 0.19
C ALA A 829 -37.90 2.42 -0.79
N GLY A 830 -39.09 2.77 -0.30
CA GLY A 830 -40.19 3.26 -1.13
C GLY A 830 -40.71 4.63 -0.70
N GLY A 831 -40.85 5.54 -1.67
CA GLY A 831 -41.49 6.85 -1.51
C GLY A 831 -40.54 8.02 -1.21
N ALA A 832 -40.83 9.26 -1.61
CA ALA A 832 -41.92 9.68 -2.51
C ALA A 832 -41.69 11.09 -3.10
N GLY A 833 -42.07 11.27 -4.38
CA GLY A 833 -42.31 12.57 -5.03
C GLY A 833 -41.06 13.30 -5.58
N GLY A 834 -41.12 13.95 -6.75
CA GLY A 834 -42.17 13.93 -7.77
C GLY A 834 -42.16 15.15 -8.71
N GLY A 835 -42.69 14.97 -9.93
CA GLY A 835 -43.10 16.07 -10.84
C GLY A 835 -42.32 16.19 -12.17
N ALA A 836 -43.05 16.05 -13.28
CA ALA A 836 -42.74 16.43 -14.68
C ALA A 836 -41.39 15.99 -15.32
N GLY A 837 -41.32 15.48 -16.55
CA GLY A 837 -42.35 15.20 -17.55
C GLY A 837 -42.18 16.01 -18.85
N CYS A 838 -41.65 15.37 -19.89
CA CYS A 838 -41.70 15.79 -21.30
C CYS A 838 -41.47 14.55 -22.20
N SER A 839 -41.94 14.56 -23.45
CA SER A 839 -41.95 13.38 -24.34
C SER A 839 -41.49 13.67 -25.76
N ALA A 840 -40.62 12.81 -26.30
CA ALA A 840 -40.35 12.59 -27.73
C ALA A 840 -39.54 11.27 -27.88
N GLY A 841 -39.61 10.49 -28.95
CA GLY A 841 -40.48 10.56 -30.12
C GLY A 841 -39.85 9.86 -31.34
N GLY A 842 -40.58 8.95 -32.02
CA GLY A 842 -40.05 8.10 -33.11
C GLY A 842 -39.54 6.75 -32.59
N ALA A 843 -40.07 5.57 -32.93
CA ALA A 843 -40.88 5.07 -34.04
C ALA A 843 -40.11 4.85 -35.37
N GLY A 844 -40.00 3.57 -35.75
CA GLY A 844 -39.42 3.09 -37.01
C GLY A 844 -39.22 1.58 -36.96
N GLY A 845 -39.95 0.81 -37.78
CA GLY A 845 -39.86 -0.66 -37.79
C GLY A 845 -40.33 -1.27 -39.10
N ASN A 846 -39.89 -2.51 -39.35
CA ASN A 846 -40.33 -3.49 -40.35
C ASN A 846 -39.84 -4.86 -39.81
N THR A 847 -40.62 -5.92 -39.54
CA THR A 847 -41.67 -6.68 -40.28
C THR A 847 -41.12 -7.69 -41.29
N GLY A 848 -41.55 -8.95 -41.15
CA GLY A 848 -41.09 -10.14 -41.88
C GLY A 848 -40.30 -11.06 -40.94
N GLY A 849 -40.69 -12.31 -40.63
CA GLY A 849 -41.70 -13.19 -41.25
C GLY A 849 -41.01 -14.23 -42.15
N GLU A 850 -41.31 -15.54 -42.11
CA GLU A 850 -42.38 -16.27 -41.40
C GLU A 850 -41.95 -17.71 -41.03
N GLY A 851 -42.75 -18.39 -40.19
CA GLY A 851 -42.76 -19.85 -40.03
C GLY A 851 -41.87 -20.43 -38.93
N GLY A 852 -42.34 -21.32 -38.04
CA GLY A 852 -43.72 -21.79 -37.81
C GLY A 852 -43.76 -23.18 -37.15
N SER A 853 -44.65 -23.38 -36.16
CA SER A 853 -45.07 -24.67 -35.52
C SER A 853 -43.96 -25.73 -35.24
N GLY A 854 -43.60 -26.09 -34.01
CA GLY A 854 -44.28 -25.92 -32.71
C GLY A 854 -45.07 -27.19 -32.32
N ILE A 855 -44.63 -27.87 -31.25
CA ILE A 855 -45.35 -28.95 -30.55
C ILE A 855 -45.11 -28.78 -29.03
N ASP A 856 -46.16 -29.05 -28.26
CA ASP A 856 -46.31 -28.98 -26.79
C ASP A 856 -47.28 -30.13 -26.38
N PRO A 857 -47.38 -30.62 -25.13
CA PRO A 857 -46.58 -30.41 -23.90
C PRO A 857 -45.95 -31.72 -23.36
N GLY A 858 -45.30 -31.66 -22.18
CA GLY A 858 -44.98 -32.84 -21.37
C GLY A 858 -44.69 -32.50 -19.91
N ALA A 859 -45.55 -32.93 -18.98
CA ALA A 859 -45.47 -32.59 -17.55
C ALA A 859 -45.55 -33.82 -16.64
N GLY A 860 -44.94 -33.73 -15.45
CA GLY A 860 -44.87 -34.78 -14.43
C GLY A 860 -43.63 -35.68 -14.56
N GLY A 861 -43.10 -36.26 -13.49
CA GLY A 861 -43.50 -36.16 -12.08
C GLY A 861 -42.52 -36.87 -11.15
N ASP A 862 -42.76 -36.83 -9.84
CA ASP A 862 -41.85 -37.36 -8.82
C ASP A 862 -41.68 -38.89 -8.86
N THR A 863 -40.48 -39.38 -8.53
CA THR A 863 -40.18 -40.30 -7.39
C THR A 863 -38.73 -40.80 -7.50
N GLY A 864 -38.14 -41.21 -6.37
CA GLY A 864 -36.79 -41.78 -6.33
C GLY A 864 -36.70 -43.04 -5.46
N THR A 865 -35.69 -43.87 -5.72
CA THR A 865 -35.30 -45.03 -4.91
C THR A 865 -33.81 -45.33 -5.09
N ASP A 866 -33.11 -45.58 -3.98
CA ASP A 866 -31.80 -46.27 -3.94
C ASP A 866 -31.97 -47.77 -4.26
N PRO A 867 -30.95 -48.44 -4.83
CA PRO A 867 -30.42 -49.61 -4.12
C PRO A 867 -28.89 -49.87 -4.27
N GLY A 868 -28.16 -49.70 -3.18
CA GLY A 868 -27.54 -50.81 -2.42
C GLY A 868 -26.64 -51.86 -3.10
N ALA A 869 -25.32 -51.72 -2.88
CA ALA A 869 -24.33 -52.70 -2.40
C ALA A 869 -23.99 -54.05 -3.12
N GLY A 870 -22.68 -54.37 -3.12
CA GLY A 870 -22.08 -55.69 -3.46
C GLY A 870 -21.17 -55.63 -4.71
N GLY A 871 -20.06 -56.38 -4.81
CA GLY A 871 -19.38 -57.29 -3.89
C GLY A 871 -18.09 -57.87 -4.54
N ASP A 872 -17.16 -58.44 -3.77
CA ASP A 872 -15.80 -58.78 -4.23
C ASP A 872 -15.68 -59.93 -5.25
N THR A 873 -14.64 -59.88 -6.09
CA THR A 873 -13.68 -60.97 -6.37
C THR A 873 -12.59 -60.51 -7.34
N GLY A 874 -11.38 -61.06 -7.27
CA GLY A 874 -10.29 -60.74 -8.19
C GLY A 874 -9.20 -61.83 -8.25
N THR A 875 -8.25 -61.68 -9.18
CA THR A 875 -6.98 -62.44 -9.25
C THR A 875 -5.98 -61.74 -10.19
N ASP A 876 -4.71 -61.67 -9.77
CA ASP A 876 -3.54 -61.32 -10.61
C ASP A 876 -2.92 -62.61 -11.21
N PRO A 877 -2.04 -62.54 -12.25
CA PRO A 877 -0.62 -62.74 -11.95
C PRO A 877 0.42 -62.03 -12.87
N GLY A 878 1.12 -61.02 -12.33
CA GLY A 878 2.59 -60.89 -12.41
C GLY A 878 3.27 -60.39 -13.71
N ALA A 879 4.60 -60.14 -13.71
CA ALA A 879 5.57 -60.06 -12.60
C ALA A 879 6.90 -59.37 -13.02
N GLY A 880 7.59 -58.75 -12.05
CA GLY A 880 9.02 -58.37 -12.11
C GLY A 880 9.33 -56.89 -12.43
N GLY A 881 10.19 -56.18 -11.67
CA GLY A 881 10.83 -56.55 -10.39
C GLY A 881 11.91 -55.55 -9.93
N ASP A 882 12.06 -55.43 -8.60
CA ASP A 882 13.27 -55.10 -7.79
C ASP A 882 14.03 -53.76 -8.02
N THR A 883 14.52 -53.02 -7.00
CA THR A 883 14.49 -53.16 -5.52
C THR A 883 14.74 -51.79 -4.84
N GLY A 884 14.14 -51.55 -3.67
CA GLY A 884 14.48 -50.46 -2.72
C GLY A 884 13.64 -50.60 -1.43
N THR A 885 14.23 -50.44 -0.23
CA THR A 885 13.68 -51.03 1.01
C THR A 885 13.28 -50.04 2.13
N ASP A 886 12.21 -50.41 2.84
CA ASP A 886 11.63 -49.90 4.11
C ASP A 886 12.53 -50.25 5.34
N PRO A 887 12.37 -49.72 6.60
CA PRO A 887 11.16 -49.74 7.48
C PRO A 887 10.82 -48.38 8.17
N GLY A 888 9.75 -48.19 8.95
CA GLY A 888 8.63 -49.06 9.41
C GLY A 888 7.64 -48.30 10.34
N ALA A 889 6.63 -48.98 10.93
CA ALA A 889 5.38 -48.36 11.41
C ALA A 889 5.05 -48.41 12.94
N GLY A 890 4.01 -47.66 13.35
CA GLY A 890 3.31 -47.68 14.67
C GLY A 890 3.09 -46.28 15.27
N GLY A 891 2.03 -45.95 16.03
CA GLY A 891 0.83 -46.68 16.46
C GLY A 891 -0.15 -45.75 17.24
N ASP A 892 -1.39 -46.17 17.53
CA ASP A 892 -2.50 -45.31 17.95
C ASP A 892 -2.62 -44.95 19.45
N THR A 893 -3.46 -43.92 19.71
CA THR A 893 -4.14 -43.51 20.95
C THR A 893 -3.40 -42.65 21.99
N GLY A 894 -4.11 -41.63 22.49
CA GLY A 894 -3.75 -40.78 23.64
C GLY A 894 -4.93 -39.88 24.02
N THR A 895 -5.30 -39.83 25.31
CA THR A 895 -6.52 -39.17 25.81
C THR A 895 -6.25 -37.97 26.72
N ASP A 896 -7.21 -37.05 26.73
CA ASP A 896 -7.54 -35.98 27.70
C ASP A 896 -6.70 -35.84 29.01
N PRO A 897 -6.10 -34.66 29.28
CA PRO A 897 -5.32 -34.40 30.51
C PRO A 897 -6.17 -33.84 31.67
N GLY A 898 -6.54 -34.71 32.62
CA GLY A 898 -7.26 -34.33 33.84
C GLY A 898 -6.38 -33.82 34.99
N ALA A 899 -6.63 -32.57 35.40
CA ALA A 899 -6.42 -31.90 36.70
C ALA A 899 -5.39 -32.41 37.76
N GLY A 900 -4.58 -31.47 38.27
CA GLY A 900 -3.86 -31.55 39.56
C GLY A 900 -2.34 -31.74 39.44
N GLY A 901 -1.50 -31.22 40.35
CA GLY A 901 -1.80 -30.28 41.44
C GLY A 901 -0.60 -30.02 42.37
N ASP A 902 -0.37 -28.75 42.70
CA ASP A 902 0.31 -28.18 43.88
C ASP A 902 1.73 -28.61 44.35
N THR A 903 2.53 -27.57 44.66
CA THR A 903 3.64 -27.47 45.63
C THR A 903 4.97 -28.23 45.42
N GLY A 904 6.09 -27.55 45.70
CA GLY A 904 7.30 -28.26 46.19
C GLY A 904 8.69 -27.68 45.89
N THR A 905 9.01 -26.48 46.38
CA THR A 905 10.35 -26.07 46.90
C THR A 905 11.65 -26.73 46.37
N ASP A 906 12.48 -25.90 45.71
CA ASP A 906 13.96 -25.86 45.78
C ASP A 906 14.45 -25.98 47.27
N PRO A 907 15.64 -26.53 47.64
CA PRO A 907 16.93 -26.29 46.95
C PRO A 907 18.04 -27.37 46.97
N GLY A 908 19.11 -27.12 46.18
CA GLY A 908 20.48 -27.14 46.76
C GLY A 908 21.54 -28.10 46.20
N ALA A 909 22.40 -27.56 45.32
CA ALA A 909 23.88 -27.61 45.32
C ALA A 909 24.72 -28.91 45.51
N GLY A 910 25.76 -29.04 44.68
CA GLY A 910 26.94 -29.92 44.87
C GLY A 910 27.11 -31.02 43.80
N GLY A 911 28.32 -31.39 43.35
CA GLY A 911 29.63 -30.78 43.60
C GLY A 911 30.83 -31.69 43.20
N ASP A 912 31.47 -31.38 42.07
CA ASP A 912 32.87 -31.66 41.66
C ASP A 912 33.50 -33.08 41.62
N THR A 913 34.53 -33.16 40.76
CA THR A 913 35.54 -34.23 40.55
C THR A 913 35.09 -35.50 39.78
N GLY A 914 35.86 -36.04 38.83
CA GLY A 914 37.09 -35.52 38.19
C GLY A 914 37.80 -36.54 37.28
N THR A 915 38.92 -36.10 36.67
CA THR A 915 39.96 -36.87 35.93
C THR A 915 39.65 -37.58 34.59
N ASP A 916 40.62 -37.42 33.68
CA ASP A 916 40.93 -38.10 32.40
C ASP A 916 42.49 -38.28 32.44
N PRO A 917 43.17 -39.30 31.83
CA PRO A 917 43.11 -39.64 30.40
C PRO A 917 43.26 -41.12 29.98
N GLY A 918 42.99 -41.43 28.71
CA GLY A 918 43.44 -42.69 28.09
C GLY A 918 43.07 -42.87 26.62
N ALA A 919 44.04 -42.72 25.71
CA ALA A 919 43.94 -43.13 24.30
C ALA A 919 44.90 -44.30 23.98
N GLY A 920 44.55 -45.13 23.00
CA GLY A 920 45.36 -46.23 22.47
C GLY A 920 44.90 -46.64 21.07
N GLY A 921 45.75 -47.27 20.26
CA GLY A 921 45.48 -47.49 18.83
C GLY A 921 46.29 -48.62 18.16
N ASP A 922 46.51 -48.44 16.85
CA ASP A 922 47.33 -49.23 15.91
C ASP A 922 46.85 -50.65 15.51
N THR A 923 46.65 -50.91 14.21
CA THR A 923 47.62 -51.66 13.34
C THR A 923 47.11 -52.00 11.92
N GLY A 924 47.89 -51.65 10.88
CA GLY A 924 48.06 -52.40 9.60
C GLY A 924 47.01 -52.28 8.46
N THR A 925 47.34 -52.32 7.17
CA THR A 925 48.65 -52.38 6.43
C THR A 925 48.54 -51.85 4.98
N ASP A 926 49.70 -51.48 4.40
CA ASP A 926 50.00 -50.85 3.08
C ASP A 926 50.11 -51.90 1.90
N PRO A 927 50.62 -51.70 0.64
CA PRO A 927 51.40 -50.57 0.06
C PRO A 927 51.18 -50.10 -1.41
N GLY A 928 51.79 -48.94 -1.79
CA GLY A 928 51.68 -48.34 -3.14
C GLY A 928 52.82 -47.44 -3.74
N ALA A 929 53.73 -46.85 -2.94
CA ALA A 929 55.05 -46.26 -3.29
C ALA A 929 55.27 -45.10 -4.34
N GLY A 930 56.00 -44.04 -3.90
CA GLY A 930 56.94 -43.19 -4.68
C GLY A 930 56.51 -41.75 -5.07
N GLY A 931 57.34 -40.69 -5.00
CA GLY A 931 58.68 -40.52 -4.39
C GLY A 931 59.42 -39.20 -4.79
N ASP A 932 59.95 -38.46 -3.79
CA ASP A 932 60.97 -37.36 -3.82
C ASP A 932 60.71 -36.07 -4.68
N THR A 933 61.35 -34.88 -4.52
CA THR A 933 62.56 -34.40 -3.80
C THR A 933 62.38 -32.99 -3.15
N GLY A 934 63.28 -32.59 -2.23
CA GLY A 934 63.30 -31.33 -1.42
C GLY A 934 63.44 -29.96 -2.13
N THR A 935 63.94 -28.86 -1.53
CA THR A 935 64.72 -28.62 -0.28
C THR A 935 64.65 -27.13 0.16
N ASP A 936 64.90 -26.82 1.45
CA ASP A 936 65.06 -25.46 2.04
C ASP A 936 66.41 -25.38 2.81
N PRO A 937 67.12 -24.23 2.81
CA PRO A 937 67.20 -23.34 3.99
C PRO A 937 67.17 -21.82 3.64
N GLY A 938 66.77 -20.86 4.49
CA GLY A 938 67.24 -20.55 5.87
C GLY A 938 68.43 -19.55 5.85
N ALA A 939 68.70 -18.63 6.78
CA ALA A 939 68.07 -18.10 8.02
C ALA A 939 68.60 -16.62 8.18
N GLY A 940 68.28 -15.74 9.15
CA GLY A 940 67.70 -15.76 10.51
C GLY A 940 67.81 -14.31 11.09
N GLY A 941 67.57 -14.00 12.36
CA GLY A 941 67.14 -14.86 13.48
C GLY A 941 66.98 -14.11 14.82
N ASP A 942 66.58 -14.87 15.84
CA ASP A 942 66.86 -14.79 17.30
C ASP A 942 66.53 -13.54 18.14
N THR A 943 65.46 -13.64 18.96
CA THR A 943 65.46 -13.66 20.46
C THR A 943 63.99 -13.64 20.97
N GLY A 944 63.58 -14.17 22.13
CA GLY A 944 64.34 -14.81 23.23
C GLY A 944 63.52 -15.25 24.46
N THR A 945 62.34 -15.88 24.29
CA THR A 945 61.61 -16.77 25.25
C THR A 945 60.95 -16.23 26.56
N ASP A 946 59.94 -17.00 27.03
CA ASP A 946 58.92 -16.76 28.09
C ASP A 946 59.30 -17.40 29.46
N PRO A 947 58.72 -16.98 30.62
CA PRO A 947 57.57 -17.73 31.22
C PRO A 947 56.51 -16.87 31.97
N GLY A 948 55.22 -17.26 31.89
CA GLY A 948 54.07 -16.46 32.39
C GLY A 948 53.38 -16.84 33.73
N ALA A 949 52.40 -16.01 34.13
CA ALA A 949 51.43 -16.14 35.24
C ALA A 949 50.30 -15.07 35.12
N GLY A 950 49.15 -15.08 35.80
CA GLY A 950 48.51 -16.09 36.68
C GLY A 950 47.54 -15.48 37.72
N GLY A 951 46.21 -15.74 37.62
CA GLY A 951 45.14 -15.25 38.53
C GLY A 951 44.05 -14.44 37.80
N HIS A 952 42.74 -14.47 38.10
CA HIS A 952 41.92 -14.53 39.35
C HIS A 952 41.48 -13.15 39.89
N GLY A 953 40.20 -13.02 40.28
CA GLY A 953 39.67 -11.88 41.06
C GLY A 953 38.25 -11.45 40.68
N GLY A 954 37.41 -11.08 41.65
CA GLY A 954 36.04 -10.60 41.45
C GLY A 954 35.38 -10.10 42.74
N THR A 955 34.04 -10.05 42.75
CA THR A 955 33.10 -9.70 43.85
C THR A 955 32.96 -8.22 44.27
N ASP A 956 31.70 -7.86 44.56
CA ASP A 956 31.18 -6.60 45.11
C ASP A 956 31.64 -6.31 46.55
N HIS A 957 31.58 -5.03 46.98
CA HIS A 957 31.30 -4.68 48.39
C HIS A 957 30.81 -3.23 48.61
N GLY A 958 29.65 -3.10 49.26
CA GLY A 958 29.54 -2.38 50.54
C GLY A 958 29.38 -0.84 50.54
N SER A 959 28.14 -0.39 50.73
CA SER A 959 27.73 1.01 50.96
C SER A 959 28.09 1.62 52.34
N GLY A 960 28.35 2.94 52.38
CA GLY A 960 28.32 3.79 53.60
C GLY A 960 29.32 4.96 53.52
N GLY A 961 29.06 6.19 53.98
CA GLY A 961 27.87 6.81 54.61
C GLY A 961 27.91 8.35 54.56
N ASN A 962 26.97 9.04 55.22
CA ASN A 962 26.66 10.48 55.06
C ASN A 962 27.76 11.49 55.50
N ASP A 963 27.79 12.65 54.82
CA ASP A 963 27.54 14.02 55.34
C ASP A 963 27.98 15.07 54.28
N GLY A 964 27.37 16.25 54.06
CA GLY A 964 26.14 16.86 54.57
C GLY A 964 25.97 18.32 54.04
N THR A 965 24.77 18.90 54.16
CA THR A 965 24.37 20.32 53.88
C THR A 965 24.30 20.86 52.43
N ASP A 966 23.07 21.19 52.01
CA ASP A 966 22.67 22.31 51.12
C ASP A 966 22.05 23.40 52.05
N PRO A 967 22.10 24.72 51.75
CA PRO A 967 21.04 25.37 50.96
C PRO A 967 21.47 26.54 50.04
N GLY A 968 21.19 26.40 48.73
CA GLY A 968 20.00 27.07 48.18
C GLY A 968 20.08 28.40 47.40
N THR A 969 19.36 28.39 46.27
CA THR A 969 18.44 29.44 45.73
C THR A 969 18.95 30.66 44.93
N GLY A 970 18.39 30.79 43.72
CA GLY A 970 18.06 32.06 43.03
C GLY A 970 19.18 32.75 42.21
N GLY A 971 18.91 33.42 41.10
CA GLY A 971 17.65 33.47 40.32
C GLY A 971 17.49 34.76 39.48
N ALA A 972 17.13 34.59 38.19
CA ALA A 972 16.59 35.59 37.26
C ALA A 972 17.44 36.83 36.87
N GLY A 973 17.03 37.46 35.75
CA GLY A 973 17.11 38.92 35.56
C GLY A 973 18.26 39.42 34.68
N GLY A 974 17.96 39.86 33.46
CA GLY A 974 18.92 40.52 32.57
C GLY A 974 18.83 42.05 32.56
N SER A 975 19.91 42.68 32.09
CA SER A 975 19.97 44.01 31.46
C SER A 975 21.13 43.91 30.45
N ILE A 976 21.03 44.26 29.16
CA ILE A 976 20.58 45.52 28.53
C ILE A 976 21.51 46.69 28.87
N ASP A 977 22.07 47.25 27.79
CA ASP A 977 22.92 48.44 27.64
C ASP A 977 24.26 48.51 28.41
N GLY A 978 25.30 49.12 27.82
CA GLY A 978 25.40 49.63 26.44
C GLY A 978 26.55 50.60 26.21
N GLY A 979 27.03 50.67 24.97
CA GLY A 979 28.14 51.54 24.54
C GLY A 979 29.53 51.10 25.02
N GLY A 980 30.63 51.52 24.40
CA GLY A 980 30.76 52.41 23.25
C GLY A 980 32.10 53.18 23.28
N GLY A 981 32.73 53.38 22.13
CA GLY A 981 34.09 53.94 22.01
C GLY A 981 35.12 52.83 21.78
N THR A 982 35.81 52.67 20.64
CA THR A 982 36.51 53.61 19.72
C THR A 982 37.73 54.29 20.34
N ILE A 983 38.95 53.89 19.91
CA ILE A 983 39.90 54.70 19.10
C ILE A 983 41.26 53.96 18.99
N ASP A 984 41.86 54.04 17.79
CA ASP A 984 43.25 53.79 17.34
C ASP A 984 44.18 52.69 17.93
N GLY A 985 45.13 52.24 17.10
CA GLY A 985 46.32 51.49 17.55
C GLY A 985 46.83 50.38 16.62
N GLY A 986 47.18 50.69 15.36
CA GLY A 986 47.80 49.69 14.46
C GLY A 986 49.32 49.77 14.37
N THR A 987 50.01 48.66 14.10
CA THR A 987 51.28 48.56 13.34
C THR A 987 51.71 47.10 13.12
N GLY A 988 52.27 46.77 11.95
CA GLY A 988 53.00 45.51 11.66
C GLY A 988 52.14 44.22 11.50
N GLY A 989 52.34 43.34 10.51
CA GLY A 989 53.07 43.46 9.25
C GLY A 989 54.36 42.63 9.13
N GLN A 990 54.27 41.42 8.55
CA GLN A 990 55.29 40.82 7.65
C GLN A 990 54.73 39.59 6.92
N ASN A 991 55.41 39.17 5.84
CA ASN A 991 55.03 38.11 4.88
C ASN A 991 56.18 37.06 4.84
N PRO A 992 56.01 35.84 4.29
CA PRO A 992 56.06 35.65 2.82
C PRO A 992 55.15 34.54 2.22
N GLY A 993 54.93 34.62 0.90
CA GLY A 993 54.44 33.52 0.03
C GLY A 993 55.58 32.59 -0.45
N PRO A 994 55.53 31.95 -1.65
CA PRO A 994 54.76 32.28 -2.88
C PRO A 994 53.88 31.10 -3.42
N GLY A 995 53.15 31.19 -4.55
CA GLY A 995 52.82 32.33 -5.43
C GLY A 995 52.16 31.92 -6.77
N ASP A 996 51.72 32.93 -7.52
CA ASP A 996 51.37 33.08 -8.96
C ASP A 996 50.58 31.97 -9.74
N GLY A 997 49.66 32.34 -10.65
CA GLY A 997 49.14 33.69 -10.95
C GLY A 997 48.19 33.81 -12.16
N GLY A 998 47.59 35.00 -12.31
CA GLY A 998 47.31 35.68 -13.58
C GLY A 998 45.97 35.38 -14.31
N THR A 999 45.22 36.35 -14.87
CA THR A 999 45.43 37.82 -15.03
C THR A 999 44.10 38.59 -15.23
N THR A 1000 43.93 39.80 -14.62
CA THR A 1000 43.30 41.07 -15.12
C THR A 1000 41.88 41.09 -15.77
N ASP A 1001 41.00 42.11 -15.74
CA ASP A 1001 40.83 43.45 -15.10
C ASP A 1001 39.43 44.03 -15.55
N HIS A 1002 39.04 45.32 -15.44
CA HIS A 1002 38.64 46.22 -14.32
C HIS A 1002 37.76 47.35 -14.98
N ASP A 1003 36.82 48.12 -14.42
CA ASP A 1003 36.14 48.32 -13.11
C ASP A 1003 34.60 48.24 -13.41
N GLY A 1004 33.60 48.94 -12.83
CA GLY A 1004 33.59 49.89 -11.72
C GLY A 1004 32.22 50.50 -11.34
N LYS A 1005 31.94 50.49 -10.03
CA LYS A 1005 31.24 51.53 -9.22
C LYS A 1005 30.00 52.26 -9.82
N GLY A 1006 28.77 51.98 -9.32
CA GLY A 1006 27.56 52.76 -9.69
C GLY A 1006 26.38 52.75 -8.68
N LYS A 1007 26.31 53.75 -7.79
CA LYS A 1007 25.37 53.88 -6.65
C LYS A 1007 23.84 53.91 -6.95
N LYS A 1008 23.07 53.17 -6.13
CA LYS A 1008 21.81 53.56 -5.41
C LYS A 1008 20.54 54.12 -6.14
N ARG A 1009 19.44 53.35 -5.99
CA ARG A 1009 18.07 53.71 -5.47
C ARG A 1009 16.94 54.31 -6.36
N ARG A 1010 15.82 53.54 -6.36
CA ARG A 1010 14.37 53.90 -6.23
C ARG A 1010 13.52 54.43 -7.43
N PHE A 1011 12.44 53.67 -7.70
CA PHE A 1011 11.03 54.04 -8.04
C PHE A 1011 10.68 55.24 -8.97
N GLY A 1012 9.78 55.00 -9.95
CA GLY A 1012 8.93 56.06 -10.56
C GLY A 1012 8.23 55.65 -11.88
N CYS A 1013 6.90 55.71 -11.93
CA CYS A 1013 6.01 55.11 -12.97
C CYS A 1013 5.95 55.80 -14.36
N ASP A 1014 5.32 55.06 -15.30
CA ASP A 1014 4.42 55.47 -16.40
C ASP A 1014 4.88 56.26 -17.66
N ALA A 1015 4.99 55.50 -18.76
CA ALA A 1015 4.27 55.64 -20.05
C ALA A 1015 4.18 56.98 -20.82
N THR A 1016 4.56 56.97 -22.11
CA THR A 1016 3.63 57.04 -23.29
C THR A 1016 4.34 57.00 -24.67
N ALA A 1017 3.70 56.35 -25.66
CA ALA A 1017 3.62 56.65 -27.12
C ALA A 1017 4.88 56.92 -28.00
N ALA A 1018 4.90 56.70 -29.34
CA ALA A 1018 4.14 55.82 -30.26
C ALA A 1018 4.69 55.91 -31.72
N SER A 1019 4.27 54.96 -32.59
CA SER A 1019 4.17 55.09 -34.08
C SER A 1019 5.50 55.02 -34.89
N GLN A 1020 5.61 54.55 -36.16
CA GLN A 1020 4.70 53.98 -37.20
C GLN A 1020 5.40 52.72 -37.85
N ALA A 1021 4.85 51.92 -38.78
CA ALA A 1021 3.77 52.11 -39.78
C ALA A 1021 3.03 50.80 -40.21
N SER A 1022 2.01 50.97 -41.08
CA SER A 1022 1.15 49.95 -41.75
C SER A 1022 0.85 50.47 -43.21
N PRO A 1023 -0.18 50.10 -44.02
CA PRO A 1023 -1.45 49.33 -43.86
C PRO A 1023 -1.33 47.90 -44.46
N PHE A 1024 -2.33 47.06 -44.81
CA PHE A 1024 -3.81 47.10 -45.00
C PHE A 1024 -4.46 45.86 -44.31
N ALA A 1025 -5.77 45.66 -44.06
CA ALA A 1025 -7.07 46.06 -44.66
C ALA A 1025 -7.50 45.22 -45.90
N PHE A 1026 -8.75 44.74 -46.08
CA PHE A 1026 -10.06 44.95 -45.42
C PHE A 1026 -10.69 43.58 -44.97
N ALA A 1027 -11.84 43.45 -44.28
CA ALA A 1027 -12.56 44.17 -43.21
C ALA A 1027 -14.06 43.73 -43.18
N ILE A 1028 -14.87 44.27 -42.24
CA ILE A 1028 -16.36 44.19 -42.14
C ILE A 1028 -16.88 42.84 -41.61
N LEU A 1029 -17.78 42.70 -40.60
CA LEU A 1029 -18.34 43.55 -39.50
C LEU A 1029 -19.05 42.53 -38.51
N ALA A 1030 -19.85 42.80 -37.46
CA ALA A 1030 -20.56 43.98 -36.96
C ALA A 1030 -20.72 44.09 -35.41
N LEU A 1031 -21.97 44.15 -34.91
CA LEU A 1031 -22.42 44.61 -33.57
C LEU A 1031 -23.38 43.59 -32.91
N GLY A 1032 -23.62 43.60 -31.58
CA GLY A 1032 -23.00 44.41 -30.52
C GLY A 1032 -23.93 44.74 -29.33
N ILE A 1033 -23.57 45.82 -28.60
CA ILE A 1033 -24.29 46.48 -27.48
C ILE A 1033 -24.04 45.92 -26.05
N ARG A 1034 -23.99 46.85 -25.09
CA ARG A 1034 -23.67 46.68 -23.64
C ARG A 1034 -24.92 46.97 -22.80
N ASN A 1035 -24.94 46.51 -21.54
CA ASN A 1035 -25.17 47.46 -20.43
C ASN A 1035 -24.67 46.98 -19.06
N ARG A 1036 -24.47 47.93 -18.13
CA ARG A 1036 -24.04 47.71 -16.73
C ARG A 1036 -25.18 48.00 -15.74
N ARG A 1037 -25.21 47.33 -14.58
CA ARG A 1037 -25.43 47.97 -13.26
C ARG A 1037 -25.08 47.03 -12.08
N LYS A 1038 -24.71 47.64 -10.95
CA LYS A 1038 -24.45 47.15 -9.58
C LYS A 1038 -25.23 48.12 -8.64
N PRO A 1039 -25.28 47.93 -7.29
CA PRO A 1039 -25.49 46.73 -6.47
C PRO A 1039 -26.50 47.01 -5.31
N SER A 1040 -26.48 46.18 -4.24
CA SER A 1040 -27.15 46.34 -2.91
C SER A 1040 -28.68 46.12 -2.90
N GLN A 1041 -29.32 45.68 -1.81
CA GLN A 1041 -28.98 45.75 -0.37
C GLN A 1041 -29.05 44.39 0.38
N ASN A 1042 -28.75 44.43 1.68
CA ASN A 1042 -28.71 43.30 2.61
C ASN A 1042 -30.10 42.87 3.12
N ALA A 1043 -30.26 41.57 3.40
CA ALA A 1043 -31.00 41.03 4.53
C ALA A 1043 -30.35 39.68 4.90
#